data_AF-A0A6M4JFR5-F1
#
_entry.id   AF-A0A6M4JFR5-F1
#
_cell.length_a   1.000
_cell.length_b   1.000
_cell.length_c   1.000
_cell.angle_alpha   90.00
_cell.angle_beta   90.00
_cell.angle_gamma   90.00
#
_symmetry.space_group_name_H-M   'P 1'
#
loop_
_entity.id
_entity.type
_entity.pdbx_description
1 polymer ?
#
loop_
_entity_poly.entity_id
_entity_poly.type
_entity_poly.pdbx_seq_one_letter_code
_entity_poly.pdbx_strand_id
1 'polypeptide(L)'
;MKFKFTKKNIPKDTSLFKWVVLGSVISIASISLGVGAVFGIVLNNKSDIYVAAEGEYIEFNAKYDKNGSLNDKYDPRILSIRQWAYAKDNENNLKYFLDQDGMKKLAYAFARKGGYGPEITELVRVNINKPNIKNTHKKAANGLFIGSYEQIYLSTDSLMFTEDKKLRKLRTPWYQVNNDIKIELILPTLIHEYMHHIAAIYAQSMIINDEFQDEFATDEIIDNLRIDESINLDEKKIKEFGKTVYNKKFLDDFKESLLFSDKYKEYKLEKNAFNDSKYTSIYKQYSASELFKRANYLQTKNNQWANHDFSFNHDFKEWIQYVNPLKNDDLNYYFSFEELIPREFLKLSYIPQKPYDQPFSQDGGYFGFDNDPNTPFISSYTEDISHVLGIFTQNFTGEMQVYRTKLYGSDWVFNDTFTPTKNNKITQEEVQEILTYGNWIKNLLNFFNSKTLPNPQLRQKLLYKAYLDLLGYGLPISQISSDNSFLDLISEKGYSPKNKNVQEKAKEAYNKLKIEGYINIKDAFKNNQFRKTFLKNNHLIIDDGINKNILDIIINEGNLRTKSNWRNSEQQGGQDLGPEFVGLNNFYFSYFTKQAIDIKKINLNKDIKISFWEDKNEDNKIQDDEIMQIDKEIAYHRYKDIKRRISNYRRLINTLLPNIQTYYLDYQRDQESTKDPEFTIKLKYYGKI
;
A
#
# COMPACT_ATOMS: atom_id res chain seq x y z
N MET A 1 -3.11 45.27 102.35
CA MET A 1 -4.15 44.27 102.10
C MET A 1 -5.05 44.79 100.98
N LYS A 2 -5.55 43.93 100.07
CA LYS A 2 -6.17 44.29 98.75
C LYS A 2 -5.14 44.88 97.75
N PHE A 3 -5.26 44.77 96.42
CA PHE A 3 -6.20 44.05 95.53
C PHE A 3 -5.41 43.03 94.66
N LYS A 4 -5.90 41.81 94.35
CA LYS A 4 -6.72 41.39 93.17
C LYS A 4 -6.17 41.88 91.81
N PHE A 5 -6.10 41.05 90.75
CA PHE A 5 -7.14 40.14 90.25
C PHE A 5 -6.72 38.66 90.00
N THR A 6 -7.61 37.87 89.35
CA THR A 6 -7.77 36.41 89.52
C THR A 6 -7.55 35.57 88.25
N LYS A 7 -7.07 34.32 88.41
CA LYS A 7 -7.13 33.27 87.37
C LYS A 7 -8.59 32.98 86.96
N LYS A 8 -8.78 32.58 85.70
CA LYS A 8 -10.03 32.01 85.16
C LYS A 8 -9.75 30.59 84.65
N ASN A 9 -10.61 29.63 84.98
CA ASN A 9 -10.44 28.24 84.58
C ASN A 9 -10.91 28.00 83.13
N ILE A 10 -10.25 27.07 82.43
CA ILE A 10 -10.70 26.49 81.17
C ILE A 10 -11.00 24.99 81.44
N PRO A 11 -12.17 24.45 81.07
CA PRO A 11 -12.48 23.04 81.29
C PRO A 11 -11.62 22.10 80.44
N LYS A 12 -11.14 21.00 81.02
CA LYS A 12 -10.55 19.87 80.28
C LYS A 12 -11.66 18.94 79.79
N ASP A 13 -12.50 19.39 78.86
CA ASP A 13 -13.40 18.46 78.18
C ASP A 13 -12.64 17.74 77.05
N THR A 14 -12.55 16.41 77.16
CA THR A 14 -11.85 15.53 76.20
C THR A 14 -12.83 14.64 75.42
N SER A 15 -14.14 14.83 75.59
CA SER A 15 -15.17 14.08 74.88
C SER A 15 -15.23 14.46 73.40
N LEU A 16 -15.28 15.77 73.09
CA LEU A 16 -15.47 16.29 71.73
C LEU A 16 -14.34 15.82 70.78
N PHE A 17 -13.09 15.86 71.25
CA PHE A 17 -11.94 15.45 70.45
C PHE A 17 -11.96 13.95 70.12
N LYS A 18 -12.45 13.10 71.03
CA LYS A 18 -12.63 11.66 70.77
C LYS A 18 -13.71 11.40 69.73
N TRP A 19 -14.82 12.13 69.77
CA TRP A 19 -15.89 12.00 68.75
C TRP A 19 -15.44 12.49 67.37
N VAL A 20 -14.68 13.59 67.28
CA VAL A 20 -14.09 14.06 66.02
C VAL A 20 -13.11 13.03 65.44
N VAL A 21 -12.19 12.48 66.26
CA VAL A 21 -11.25 11.45 65.79
C VAL A 21 -11.98 10.17 65.36
N LEU A 22 -12.98 9.71 66.12
CA LEU A 22 -13.76 8.52 65.77
C LEU A 22 -14.57 8.72 64.48
N GLY A 23 -15.19 9.90 64.32
CA GLY A 23 -15.89 10.28 63.09
C GLY A 23 -14.98 10.33 61.86
N SER A 24 -13.76 10.86 62.02
CA SER A 24 -12.74 10.86 60.96
C SER A 24 -12.30 9.44 60.59
N VAL A 25 -12.05 8.56 61.55
CA VAL A 25 -11.66 7.17 61.30
C VAL A 25 -12.78 6.39 60.61
N ILE A 26 -14.04 6.56 61.04
CA ILE A 26 -15.20 5.95 60.38
C ILE A 26 -15.37 6.49 58.95
N SER A 27 -15.25 7.81 58.75
CA SER A 27 -15.35 8.41 57.40
C SER A 27 -14.26 7.91 56.46
N ILE A 28 -13.01 7.83 56.92
CA ILE A 28 -11.90 7.27 56.15
C ILE A 28 -12.17 5.79 55.84
N ALA A 29 -12.61 4.98 56.81
CA ALA A 29 -12.95 3.58 56.59
C ALA A 29 -14.12 3.40 55.60
N SER A 30 -15.16 4.23 55.64
CA SER A 30 -16.26 4.24 54.68
C SER A 30 -15.80 4.62 53.28
N ILE A 31 -14.89 5.60 53.14
CA ILE A 31 -14.27 5.96 51.85
C ILE A 31 -13.37 4.81 51.36
N SER A 32 -12.57 4.19 52.22
CA SER A 32 -11.74 3.03 51.87
C SER A 32 -12.57 1.81 51.44
N LEU A 33 -13.72 1.58 52.07
CA LEU A 33 -14.66 0.53 51.68
C LEU A 33 -15.43 0.87 50.41
N GLY A 34 -15.79 2.14 50.19
CA GLY A 34 -16.40 2.61 48.94
C GLY A 34 -15.44 2.50 47.76
N VAL A 35 -14.22 3.01 47.91
CA VAL A 35 -13.14 2.86 46.92
C VAL A 35 -12.77 1.39 46.74
N GLY A 36 -12.73 0.60 47.81
CA GLY A 36 -12.49 -0.84 47.77
C GLY A 36 -13.60 -1.63 47.07
N ALA A 37 -14.87 -1.21 47.18
CA ALA A 37 -15.99 -1.78 46.45
C ALA A 37 -15.98 -1.37 44.97
N VAL A 38 -15.61 -0.12 44.65
CA VAL A 38 -15.45 0.35 43.26
C VAL A 38 -14.27 -0.36 42.59
N PHE A 39 -13.11 -0.46 43.25
CA PHE A 39 -11.99 -1.30 42.78
C PHE A 39 -12.39 -2.77 42.71
N GLY A 40 -13.20 -3.28 43.65
CA GLY A 40 -13.75 -4.62 43.62
C GLY A 40 -14.62 -4.87 42.38
N ILE A 41 -15.49 -3.93 42.01
CA ILE A 41 -16.31 -4.01 40.79
C ILE A 41 -15.43 -3.90 39.52
N VAL A 42 -14.45 -2.98 39.50
CA VAL A 42 -13.52 -2.81 38.37
C VAL A 42 -12.59 -4.02 38.18
N LEU A 43 -12.19 -4.71 39.27
CA LEU A 43 -11.36 -5.92 39.23
C LEU A 43 -12.17 -7.23 39.09
N ASN A 44 -13.46 -7.21 39.40
CA ASN A 44 -14.37 -8.36 39.25
C ASN A 44 -15.23 -8.29 37.97
N ASN A 45 -15.07 -7.23 37.17
CA ASN A 45 -15.16 -7.36 35.73
C ASN A 45 -14.14 -8.41 35.29
N LYS A 46 -14.60 -9.66 35.13
CA LYS A 46 -13.81 -10.75 34.55
C LYS A 46 -13.17 -10.22 33.27
N SER A 47 -11.84 -10.22 33.20
CA SER A 47 -11.14 -9.93 31.96
C SER A 47 -11.62 -10.94 30.92
N ASP A 48 -12.38 -10.50 29.92
CA ASP A 48 -13.02 -11.35 28.92
C ASP A 48 -12.04 -12.42 28.43
N ILE A 49 -12.34 -13.69 28.73
CA ILE A 49 -11.49 -14.81 28.34
C ILE A 49 -11.84 -15.14 26.90
N TYR A 50 -11.36 -14.29 25.99
CA TYR A 50 -11.53 -14.38 24.55
C TYR A 50 -11.00 -15.72 24.03
N VAL A 51 -11.90 -16.69 23.85
CA VAL A 51 -11.64 -17.96 23.17
C VAL A 51 -11.66 -17.71 21.66
N ALA A 52 -10.70 -18.28 20.93
CA ALA A 52 -10.62 -18.18 19.47
C ALA A 52 -11.91 -18.71 18.81
N ALA A 53 -12.42 -17.98 17.81
CA ALA A 53 -13.70 -18.25 17.16
C ALA A 53 -13.50 -18.82 15.74
N GLU A 54 -12.90 -20.00 15.64
CA GLU A 54 -12.63 -20.63 14.34
C GLU A 54 -13.91 -20.93 13.55
N GLY A 55 -13.90 -20.60 12.25
CA GLY A 55 -14.88 -21.01 11.25
C GLY A 55 -15.88 -19.92 10.81
N GLU A 56 -16.36 -19.09 11.72
CA GLU A 56 -17.42 -18.11 11.43
C GLU A 56 -16.89 -16.80 10.82
N TYR A 57 -17.61 -16.26 9.83
CA TYR A 57 -17.23 -15.04 9.12
C TYR A 57 -18.40 -14.13 8.72
N ILE A 58 -18.09 -12.86 8.53
CA ILE A 58 -18.94 -11.87 7.87
C ILE A 58 -18.30 -11.41 6.54
N GLU A 59 -19.11 -10.97 5.59
CA GLU A 59 -18.65 -10.58 4.26
C GLU A 59 -19.39 -9.33 3.75
N PHE A 60 -18.69 -8.51 2.96
CA PHE A 60 -19.17 -7.30 2.29
C PHE A 60 -18.75 -7.33 0.81
N ASN A 61 -19.65 -6.88 -0.08
CA ASN A 61 -19.48 -6.88 -1.55
C ASN A 61 -18.96 -8.23 -2.12
N ALA A 62 -19.53 -9.35 -1.68
CA ALA A 62 -19.09 -10.69 -2.09
C ALA A 62 -19.07 -10.85 -3.62
N LYS A 63 -17.88 -11.00 -4.22
CA LYS A 63 -17.68 -11.15 -5.67
C LYS A 63 -18.38 -12.40 -6.23
N TYR A 64 -18.33 -13.50 -5.48
CA TYR A 64 -18.88 -14.80 -5.87
C TYR A 64 -19.92 -15.31 -4.88
N ASP A 65 -20.91 -16.04 -5.39
CA ASP A 65 -21.93 -16.71 -4.59
C ASP A 65 -21.42 -18.03 -3.98
N LYS A 66 -22.26 -18.72 -3.22
CA LYS A 66 -21.89 -20.01 -2.58
C LYS A 66 -21.58 -21.12 -3.60
N ASN A 67 -22.07 -21.03 -4.83
CA ASN A 67 -21.80 -21.99 -5.90
C ASN A 67 -20.45 -21.70 -6.60
N GLY A 68 -20.02 -20.45 -6.61
CA GLY A 68 -18.85 -19.95 -7.34
C GLY A 68 -19.24 -19.25 -8.65
N SER A 69 -20.47 -18.75 -8.77
CA SER A 69 -20.92 -17.87 -9.85
C SER A 69 -20.73 -16.40 -9.45
N LEU A 70 -20.54 -15.50 -10.42
CA LEU A 70 -20.51 -14.06 -10.17
C LEU A 70 -21.81 -13.61 -9.50
N ASN A 71 -21.73 -12.77 -8.47
CA ASN A 71 -22.88 -12.26 -7.74
C ASN A 71 -23.47 -11.02 -8.45
N ASP A 72 -24.77 -11.03 -8.77
CA ASP A 72 -25.48 -9.92 -9.42
C ASP A 72 -25.42 -8.59 -8.64
N LYS A 73 -25.09 -8.64 -7.35
CA LYS A 73 -24.95 -7.49 -6.45
C LYS A 73 -23.50 -7.02 -6.24
N TYR A 74 -22.53 -7.61 -6.93
CA TYR A 74 -21.12 -7.21 -6.84
C TYR A 74 -20.87 -5.90 -7.60
N ASP A 75 -20.35 -4.90 -6.90
CA ASP A 75 -19.84 -3.67 -7.51
C ASP A 75 -18.32 -3.79 -7.71
N PRO A 76 -17.79 -3.81 -8.95
CA PRO A 76 -16.36 -3.94 -9.21
C PRO A 76 -15.51 -2.73 -8.77
N ARG A 77 -16.13 -1.60 -8.39
CA ARG A 77 -15.43 -0.38 -7.94
C ARG A 77 -15.00 -0.43 -6.47
N ILE A 78 -15.40 -1.47 -5.74
CA ILE A 78 -15.11 -1.64 -4.31
C ILE A 78 -14.69 -3.08 -4.01
N LEU A 79 -13.81 -3.26 -3.04
CA LEU A 79 -13.26 -4.58 -2.70
C LEU A 79 -14.32 -5.52 -2.12
N SER A 80 -14.27 -6.81 -2.51
CA SER A 80 -14.93 -7.90 -1.78
C SER A 80 -14.12 -8.18 -0.51
N ILE A 81 -14.72 -8.01 0.67
CA ILE A 81 -14.03 -8.14 1.97
C ILE A 81 -14.73 -9.19 2.83
N ARG A 82 -13.97 -10.17 3.30
CA ARG A 82 -14.42 -11.24 4.20
C ARG A 82 -13.59 -11.20 5.49
N GLN A 83 -14.24 -11.21 6.65
CA GLN A 83 -13.57 -11.18 7.95
C GLN A 83 -14.10 -12.28 8.87
N TRP A 84 -13.17 -13.05 9.45
CA TRP A 84 -13.47 -14.08 10.44
C TRP A 84 -13.53 -13.50 11.86
N ALA A 85 -14.29 -14.17 12.74
CA ALA A 85 -14.36 -13.79 14.14
C ALA A 85 -13.01 -14.04 14.83
N TYR A 86 -12.45 -13.02 15.50
CA TYR A 86 -11.17 -13.16 16.20
C TYR A 86 -11.32 -13.79 17.59
N ALA A 87 -12.52 -13.69 18.18
CA ALA A 87 -12.82 -14.19 19.51
C ALA A 87 -14.33 -14.39 19.73
N LYS A 88 -14.68 -14.97 20.88
CA LYS A 88 -16.01 -14.87 21.49
C LYS A 88 -15.95 -14.17 22.85
N ASP A 89 -17.02 -13.48 23.24
CA ASP A 89 -17.17 -12.99 24.61
C ASP A 89 -17.69 -14.07 25.58
N ASN A 90 -17.89 -13.68 26.85
CA ASN A 90 -18.40 -14.55 27.91
C ASN A 90 -19.84 -15.05 27.67
N GLU A 91 -20.58 -14.44 26.74
CA GLU A 91 -21.92 -14.84 26.30
C GLU A 91 -21.88 -15.72 25.03
N ASN A 92 -20.69 -16.06 24.55
CA ASN A 92 -20.44 -16.79 23.30
C ASN A 92 -20.87 -16.04 22.02
N ASN A 93 -21.08 -14.70 22.10
CA ASN A 93 -21.24 -13.87 20.91
C ASN A 93 -19.91 -13.73 20.17
N LEU A 94 -19.94 -13.83 18.84
CA LEU A 94 -18.78 -13.64 17.97
C LEU A 94 -18.29 -12.19 18.00
N LYS A 95 -16.97 -11.99 18.10
CA LYS A 95 -16.32 -10.67 18.03
C LYS A 95 -15.49 -10.54 16.76
N TYR A 96 -15.63 -9.38 16.14
CA TYR A 96 -15.17 -9.02 14.81
C TYR A 96 -14.38 -7.70 14.93
N PHE A 97 -13.27 -7.57 14.21
CA PHE A 97 -12.41 -6.37 14.32
C PHE A 97 -13.14 -5.15 13.74
N LEU A 98 -13.51 -5.22 12.46
CA LEU A 98 -14.53 -4.36 11.85
C LEU A 98 -15.91 -5.02 11.93
N ASP A 99 -16.97 -4.25 12.10
CA ASP A 99 -18.34 -4.75 11.84
C ASP A 99 -18.72 -4.53 10.35
N GLN A 100 -19.99 -4.70 10.00
CA GLN A 100 -20.46 -4.50 8.62
C GLN A 100 -20.32 -3.04 8.15
N ASP A 101 -20.46 -2.03 9.03
CA ASP A 101 -20.15 -0.63 8.69
C ASP A 101 -18.63 -0.45 8.50
N GLY A 102 -17.83 -1.03 9.37
CA GLY A 102 -16.36 -0.98 9.28
C GLY A 102 -15.82 -1.61 8.01
N MET A 103 -16.31 -2.78 7.59
CA MET A 103 -15.90 -3.40 6.31
C MET A 103 -16.33 -2.56 5.12
N LYS A 104 -17.56 -2.02 5.14
CA LYS A 104 -18.05 -1.10 4.10
C LYS A 104 -17.17 0.15 4.01
N LYS A 105 -16.86 0.79 5.15
CA LYS A 105 -15.97 1.95 5.23
C LYS A 105 -14.56 1.62 4.76
N LEU A 106 -14.00 0.45 5.10
CA LEU A 106 -12.69 0.02 4.60
C LEU A 106 -12.69 -0.09 3.07
N ALA A 107 -13.71 -0.70 2.48
CA ALA A 107 -13.84 -0.81 1.03
C ALA A 107 -13.93 0.57 0.34
N TYR A 108 -14.68 1.53 0.89
CA TYR A 108 -14.74 2.90 0.37
C TYR A 108 -13.47 3.73 0.67
N ALA A 109 -12.78 3.48 1.79
CA ALA A 109 -11.52 4.14 2.11
C ALA A 109 -10.40 3.66 1.18
N PHE A 110 -10.36 2.37 0.85
CA PHE A 110 -9.53 1.84 -0.22
C PHE A 110 -9.94 2.42 -1.59
N ALA A 111 -11.24 2.45 -1.91
CA ALA A 111 -11.71 3.02 -3.17
C ALA A 111 -11.39 4.53 -3.32
N ARG A 112 -11.11 5.22 -2.20
CA ARG A 112 -10.58 6.59 -2.17
C ARG A 112 -9.05 6.64 -2.21
N LYS A 113 -8.33 5.89 -1.38
CA LYS A 113 -6.88 6.05 -1.14
C LYS A 113 -5.95 5.05 -1.84
N GLY A 114 -6.47 3.93 -2.36
CA GLY A 114 -5.67 2.80 -2.83
C GLY A 114 -5.02 2.94 -4.21
N GLY A 115 -5.47 3.90 -5.04
CA GLY A 115 -4.93 4.17 -6.38
C GLY A 115 -4.92 2.95 -7.32
N TYR A 116 -6.11 2.50 -7.75
CA TYR A 116 -6.29 1.30 -8.58
C TYR A 116 -6.82 1.63 -9.99
N GLY A 117 -6.57 0.72 -10.92
CA GLY A 117 -7.06 0.73 -12.29
C GLY A 117 -8.06 -0.42 -12.54
N PRO A 118 -8.09 -0.96 -13.77
CA PRO A 118 -8.86 -2.17 -14.11
C PRO A 118 -8.55 -3.42 -13.27
N GLU A 119 -7.35 -3.55 -12.72
CA GLU A 119 -6.86 -4.79 -12.09
C GLU A 119 -7.57 -5.21 -10.80
N ILE A 120 -8.36 -4.31 -10.20
CA ILE A 120 -9.20 -4.61 -9.03
C ILE A 120 -10.19 -5.76 -9.31
N THR A 121 -10.60 -5.96 -10.57
CA THR A 121 -11.54 -7.02 -10.96
C THR A 121 -10.91 -8.40 -11.01
N GLU A 122 -9.57 -8.51 -11.03
CA GLU A 122 -8.86 -9.77 -10.86
C GLU A 122 -8.68 -10.12 -9.38
N LEU A 123 -8.72 -9.16 -8.44
CA LEU A 123 -8.73 -9.56 -7.02
C LEU A 123 -10.02 -10.35 -6.70
N VAL A 124 -9.89 -11.50 -6.06
CA VAL A 124 -11.02 -12.37 -5.68
C VAL A 124 -11.64 -11.87 -4.37
N ARG A 125 -10.83 -11.60 -3.35
CA ARG A 125 -11.23 -10.92 -2.09
C ARG A 125 -10.04 -10.50 -1.22
N VAL A 126 -10.33 -9.63 -0.25
CA VAL A 126 -9.53 -9.43 0.97
C VAL A 126 -10.08 -10.34 2.07
N ASN A 127 -9.20 -11.06 2.75
CA ASN A 127 -9.49 -11.92 3.88
C ASN A 127 -8.87 -11.33 5.16
N ILE A 128 -9.67 -11.08 6.20
CA ILE A 128 -9.19 -10.52 7.47
C ILE A 128 -9.33 -11.58 8.58
N ASN A 129 -8.22 -11.90 9.26
CA ASN A 129 -8.11 -12.90 10.33
C ASN A 129 -8.51 -14.34 9.93
N LYS A 130 -8.36 -14.75 8.66
CA LYS A 130 -8.68 -16.13 8.23
C LYS A 130 -7.77 -17.14 8.95
N PRO A 131 -8.31 -18.11 9.71
CA PRO A 131 -7.48 -19.09 10.39
C PRO A 131 -6.82 -20.07 9.41
N ASN A 132 -5.70 -20.68 9.83
CA ASN A 132 -5.03 -21.78 9.15
C ASN A 132 -4.42 -21.51 7.75
N ILE A 133 -3.78 -20.35 7.53
CA ILE A 133 -2.79 -20.19 6.42
C ILE A 133 -1.52 -20.97 6.79
N LYS A 134 -1.50 -22.28 6.55
CA LYS A 134 -0.47 -23.23 7.05
C LYS A 134 0.97 -23.05 6.52
N ASN A 135 1.26 -21.99 5.76
CA ASN A 135 2.57 -21.74 5.14
C ASN A 135 3.33 -20.53 5.72
N THR A 136 2.73 -19.70 6.59
CA THR A 136 3.42 -18.53 7.18
C THR A 136 4.33 -18.94 8.34
N HIS A 137 5.40 -19.68 8.03
CA HIS A 137 6.47 -20.03 8.97
C HIS A 137 7.36 -18.84 9.37
N LYS A 138 7.28 -17.69 8.66
CA LYS A 138 7.87 -16.42 9.10
C LYS A 138 6.90 -15.67 10.03
N LYS A 139 7.46 -15.03 11.06
CA LYS A 139 6.76 -14.45 12.21
C LYS A 139 5.85 -13.28 11.81
N ALA A 140 4.62 -13.26 12.34
CA ALA A 140 3.82 -12.05 12.59
C ALA A 140 3.71 -11.01 11.45
N ALA A 141 3.59 -11.45 10.20
CA ALA A 141 3.26 -10.55 9.09
C ALA A 141 1.80 -10.05 9.20
N ASN A 142 1.61 -8.73 9.12
CA ASN A 142 0.28 -8.10 9.18
C ASN A 142 -0.51 -8.26 7.87
N GLY A 143 0.19 -8.54 6.76
CA GLY A 143 -0.37 -8.73 5.43
C GLY A 143 0.31 -9.89 4.69
N LEU A 144 -0.37 -10.43 3.68
CA LEU A 144 0.17 -11.33 2.67
C LEU A 144 -0.74 -11.40 1.43
N PHE A 145 -0.24 -11.00 0.27
CA PHE A 145 -0.83 -11.31 -1.03
C PHE A 145 -0.47 -12.73 -1.49
N ILE A 146 -1.47 -13.50 -1.90
CA ILE A 146 -1.27 -14.83 -2.52
C ILE A 146 -1.79 -14.79 -3.95
N GLY A 147 -0.94 -14.33 -4.87
CA GLY A 147 -1.25 -14.18 -6.30
C GLY A 147 -1.48 -15.48 -7.07
N SER A 148 -1.35 -16.66 -6.45
CA SER A 148 -1.85 -17.92 -7.02
C SER A 148 -3.36 -18.13 -6.82
N TYR A 149 -4.00 -17.31 -5.96
CA TYR A 149 -5.44 -17.30 -5.68
C TYR A 149 -6.06 -15.89 -5.81
N GLU A 150 -5.25 -14.90 -6.18
CA GLU A 150 -5.59 -13.48 -6.31
C GLU A 150 -6.32 -12.93 -5.07
N GLN A 151 -5.75 -13.22 -3.89
CA GLN A 151 -6.32 -12.88 -2.59
C GLN A 151 -5.31 -12.21 -1.68
N ILE A 152 -5.76 -11.17 -0.99
CA ILE A 152 -5.03 -10.51 0.09
C ILE A 152 -5.48 -11.13 1.41
N TYR A 153 -4.53 -11.36 2.30
CA TYR A 153 -4.76 -11.80 3.67
C TYR A 153 -4.21 -10.73 4.62
N LEU A 154 -5.02 -10.30 5.60
CA LEU A 154 -4.63 -9.37 6.64
C LEU A 154 -4.78 -10.06 7.99
N SER A 155 -3.77 -9.95 8.85
CA SER A 155 -3.86 -10.29 10.26
C SER A 155 -3.91 -9.02 11.09
N THR A 156 -4.81 -9.00 12.07
CA THR A 156 -4.86 -7.98 13.13
C THR A 156 -4.28 -8.51 14.45
N ASP A 157 -3.60 -9.66 14.42
CA ASP A 157 -3.14 -10.33 15.63
C ASP A 157 -2.08 -9.52 16.38
N SER A 158 -1.21 -8.78 15.67
CA SER A 158 -0.26 -7.84 16.27
C SER A 158 -0.94 -6.71 17.07
N LEU A 159 -2.14 -6.30 16.65
CA LEU A 159 -2.95 -5.28 17.32
C LEU A 159 -3.73 -5.85 18.53
N MET A 160 -4.12 -7.14 18.46
CA MET A 160 -5.02 -7.79 19.44
C MET A 160 -4.30 -8.68 20.48
N PHE A 161 -3.11 -9.17 20.15
CA PHE A 161 -2.37 -10.22 20.89
C PHE A 161 -0.87 -9.89 21.02
N THR A 162 -0.52 -9.00 21.94
CA THR A 162 0.89 -8.81 22.33
C THR A 162 1.45 -10.02 23.10
N GLU A 163 2.72 -10.35 22.88
CA GLU A 163 3.45 -11.37 23.67
C GLU A 163 3.75 -10.89 25.10
N ASP A 164 3.89 -9.58 25.33
CA ASP A 164 4.24 -9.04 26.65
C ASP A 164 3.06 -9.15 27.65
N LYS A 165 3.28 -9.94 28.70
CA LYS A 165 2.35 -10.17 29.81
C LYS A 165 2.03 -8.89 30.61
N LYS A 166 2.84 -7.83 30.53
CA LYS A 166 2.52 -6.51 31.09
C LYS A 166 1.52 -5.76 30.21
N LEU A 167 1.83 -5.59 28.92
CA LEU A 167 0.98 -4.90 27.95
C LEU A 167 -0.38 -5.61 27.74
N ARG A 168 -0.46 -6.93 27.94
CA ARG A 168 -1.74 -7.68 27.98
C ARG A 168 -2.77 -7.15 28.98
N LYS A 169 -2.37 -6.34 29.98
CA LYS A 169 -3.29 -5.69 30.93
C LYS A 169 -3.87 -4.37 30.41
N LEU A 170 -3.24 -3.74 29.41
CA LEU A 170 -3.68 -2.51 28.74
C LEU A 170 -4.52 -2.84 27.49
N ARG A 171 -5.29 -3.93 27.53
CA ARG A 171 -5.99 -4.45 26.36
C ARG A 171 -7.16 -3.56 25.98
N THR A 172 -6.96 -2.74 24.95
CA THR A 172 -8.02 -2.01 24.27
C THR A 172 -9.11 -2.98 23.80
N PRO A 173 -10.38 -2.83 24.21
CA PRO A 173 -11.47 -3.67 23.73
C PRO A 173 -11.79 -3.27 22.29
N TRP A 174 -11.11 -3.87 21.31
CA TRP A 174 -11.16 -3.43 19.90
C TRP A 174 -12.57 -3.29 19.32
N TYR A 175 -13.54 -4.10 19.74
CA TYR A 175 -14.94 -3.95 19.32
C TYR A 175 -15.59 -2.61 19.74
N GLN A 176 -15.04 -1.89 20.73
CA GLN A 176 -15.47 -0.55 21.15
C GLN A 176 -14.70 0.60 20.47
N VAL A 177 -13.56 0.31 19.82
CA VAL A 177 -12.76 1.32 19.11
C VAL A 177 -13.51 1.77 17.86
N ASN A 178 -13.45 3.07 17.53
CA ASN A 178 -14.04 3.59 16.30
C ASN A 178 -13.43 2.88 15.07
N ASN A 179 -14.29 2.40 14.17
CA ASN A 179 -13.91 1.80 12.90
C ASN A 179 -12.97 2.69 12.08
N ASP A 180 -13.10 4.01 12.13
CA ASP A 180 -12.25 4.92 11.36
C ASP A 180 -10.76 4.80 11.79
N ILE A 181 -10.50 4.63 13.10
CA ILE A 181 -9.15 4.38 13.64
C ILE A 181 -8.64 3.00 13.19
N LYS A 182 -9.49 1.97 13.30
CA LYS A 182 -9.15 0.59 12.86
C LYS A 182 -8.78 0.55 11.38
N ILE A 183 -9.46 1.33 10.55
CA ILE A 183 -9.24 1.41 9.11
C ILE A 183 -7.87 2.02 8.83
N GLU A 184 -7.51 3.16 9.43
CA GLU A 184 -6.18 3.76 9.21
C GLU A 184 -5.01 2.90 9.74
N LEU A 185 -5.26 1.96 10.67
CA LEU A 185 -4.26 0.96 11.08
C LEU A 185 -3.99 -0.13 10.03
N ILE A 186 -5.02 -0.61 9.32
CA ILE A 186 -4.89 -1.76 8.39
C ILE A 186 -4.93 -1.38 6.90
N LEU A 187 -5.44 -0.19 6.56
CA LEU A 187 -5.55 0.29 5.18
C LEU A 187 -4.18 0.48 4.50
N PRO A 188 -3.12 0.97 5.17
CA PRO A 188 -1.77 0.96 4.58
C PRO A 188 -1.30 -0.44 4.19
N THR A 189 -1.48 -1.43 5.06
CA THR A 189 -1.15 -2.83 4.79
C THR A 189 -2.01 -3.41 3.67
N LEU A 190 -3.30 -3.10 3.62
CA LEU A 190 -4.18 -3.48 2.51
C LEU A 190 -3.68 -2.93 1.17
N ILE A 191 -3.23 -1.66 1.15
CA ILE A 191 -2.70 -1.04 -0.07
C ILE A 191 -1.31 -1.60 -0.42
N HIS A 192 -0.49 -1.98 0.57
CA HIS A 192 0.76 -2.70 0.36
C HIS A 192 0.50 -4.04 -0.37
N GLU A 193 -0.35 -4.91 0.18
CA GLU A 193 -0.68 -6.19 -0.44
C GLU A 193 -1.42 -6.03 -1.78
N TYR A 194 -2.14 -4.93 -1.99
CA TYR A 194 -2.76 -4.61 -3.28
C TYR A 194 -1.73 -4.15 -4.33
N MET A 195 -0.66 -3.47 -3.92
CA MET A 195 0.43 -3.14 -4.84
C MET A 195 1.25 -4.38 -5.24
N HIS A 196 1.32 -5.41 -4.39
CA HIS A 196 1.78 -6.75 -4.79
C HIS A 196 0.85 -7.41 -5.82
N HIS A 197 -0.47 -7.19 -5.74
CA HIS A 197 -1.41 -7.60 -6.79
C HIS A 197 -1.15 -6.85 -8.11
N ILE A 198 -1.05 -5.51 -8.10
CA ILE A 198 -0.65 -4.71 -9.26
C ILE A 198 0.67 -5.21 -9.88
N ALA A 199 1.67 -5.55 -9.05
CA ALA A 199 2.93 -6.11 -9.53
C ALA A 199 2.73 -7.46 -10.24
N ALA A 200 1.90 -8.36 -9.72
CA ALA A 200 1.59 -9.64 -10.34
C ALA A 200 0.82 -9.51 -11.67
N ILE A 201 -0.14 -8.57 -11.76
CA ILE A 201 -0.96 -8.36 -12.96
C ILE A 201 -0.19 -7.64 -14.08
N TYR A 202 0.63 -6.62 -13.77
CA TYR A 202 1.25 -5.76 -14.79
C TYR A 202 2.78 -5.82 -14.85
N ALA A 203 3.48 -6.05 -13.74
CA ALA A 203 4.94 -6.06 -13.73
C ALA A 203 5.49 -7.46 -14.06
N GLN A 204 4.89 -8.51 -13.49
CA GLN A 204 5.35 -9.90 -13.58
C GLN A 204 4.62 -10.77 -14.63
N SER A 205 3.69 -10.20 -15.41
CA SER A 205 2.92 -10.87 -16.47
C SER A 205 3.68 -11.03 -17.79
N MET A 206 5.00 -11.21 -17.69
CA MET A 206 5.99 -11.18 -18.79
C MET A 206 6.67 -12.54 -18.97
N ILE A 207 7.18 -12.83 -20.18
CA ILE A 207 7.76 -14.13 -20.56
C ILE A 207 9.06 -13.92 -21.36
N ILE A 208 10.11 -14.66 -21.02
CA ILE A 208 11.45 -14.59 -21.66
C ILE A 208 11.89 -15.91 -22.31
N ASN A 209 11.41 -17.06 -21.80
CA ASN A 209 11.92 -18.39 -22.18
C ASN A 209 11.04 -19.11 -23.23
N ASP A 210 10.64 -18.39 -24.29
CA ASP A 210 9.76 -18.90 -25.35
C ASP A 210 10.21 -18.37 -26.73
N GLU A 211 9.69 -18.93 -27.83
CA GLU A 211 9.90 -18.43 -29.20
C GLU A 211 9.43 -16.98 -29.36
N PHE A 212 8.51 -16.54 -28.49
CA PHE A 212 7.90 -15.22 -28.45
C PHE A 212 8.45 -14.35 -27.31
N GLN A 213 9.80 -14.24 -27.22
CA GLN A 213 10.49 -13.39 -26.25
C GLN A 213 9.87 -11.99 -26.17
N ASP A 214 9.62 -11.50 -24.95
CA ASP A 214 9.09 -10.15 -24.76
C ASP A 214 10.21 -9.10 -24.76
N GLU A 215 10.23 -8.23 -25.78
CA GLU A 215 11.16 -7.09 -25.87
C GLU A 215 11.05 -6.11 -24.68
N PHE A 216 9.96 -6.18 -23.93
CA PHE A 216 9.71 -5.36 -22.75
C PHE A 216 10.08 -6.03 -21.41
N ALA A 217 10.66 -7.24 -21.43
CA ALA A 217 10.96 -8.00 -20.22
C ALA A 217 12.43 -7.96 -19.78
N THR A 218 12.68 -8.24 -18.51
CA THR A 218 14.01 -8.54 -17.94
C THR A 218 13.89 -9.54 -16.79
N ASP A 219 14.90 -10.41 -16.63
CA ASP A 219 15.04 -11.35 -15.52
C ASP A 219 16.29 -11.06 -14.67
N GLU A 220 16.77 -9.80 -14.70
CA GLU A 220 17.93 -9.36 -13.92
C GLU A 220 17.70 -9.41 -12.40
N ILE A 221 16.44 -9.25 -11.96
CA ILE A 221 16.05 -9.23 -10.54
C ILE A 221 15.82 -10.66 -10.04
N ILE A 222 16.39 -10.94 -8.87
CA ILE A 222 16.25 -12.20 -8.17
C ILE A 222 15.41 -11.98 -6.92
N ASP A 223 14.35 -12.78 -6.84
CA ASP A 223 13.49 -12.87 -5.67
C ASP A 223 14.22 -13.65 -4.56
N ASN A 224 14.80 -12.89 -3.63
CA ASN A 224 15.46 -13.42 -2.44
C ASN A 224 14.48 -13.70 -1.29
N LEU A 225 13.18 -13.43 -1.44
CA LEU A 225 12.17 -13.71 -0.41
C LEU A 225 11.66 -15.16 -0.49
N ARG A 226 11.57 -15.72 -1.71
CA ARG A 226 11.31 -17.17 -1.94
C ARG A 226 12.56 -18.04 -1.75
N ILE A 227 13.76 -17.46 -1.68
CA ILE A 227 15.00 -18.20 -1.40
C ILE A 227 15.23 -18.25 0.11
N ASP A 228 14.68 -19.29 0.75
CA ASP A 228 14.95 -19.61 2.15
C ASP A 228 16.46 -19.83 2.40
N GLU A 229 17.08 -19.00 3.26
CA GLU A 229 18.52 -19.04 3.55
C GLU A 229 18.98 -20.36 4.18
N SER A 230 18.07 -21.17 4.75
CA SER A 230 18.40 -22.52 5.24
C SER A 230 18.62 -23.53 4.11
N ILE A 231 18.10 -23.26 2.91
CA ILE A 231 18.30 -24.13 1.74
C ILE A 231 19.55 -23.68 1.01
N ASN A 232 20.64 -24.43 1.20
CA ASN A 232 21.92 -24.21 0.53
C ASN A 232 21.82 -24.62 -0.97
N LEU A 233 21.09 -23.81 -1.74
CA LEU A 233 20.84 -24.01 -3.17
C LEU A 233 22.09 -23.66 -3.99
N ASP A 234 22.56 -24.65 -4.75
CA ASP A 234 23.46 -24.48 -5.89
C ASP A 234 22.94 -23.36 -6.81
N GLU A 235 23.86 -22.55 -7.37
CA GLU A 235 23.55 -21.42 -8.26
C GLU A 235 22.60 -21.83 -9.39
N LYS A 236 22.73 -23.06 -9.90
CA LYS A 236 21.86 -23.58 -10.95
C LYS A 236 20.39 -23.56 -10.53
N LYS A 237 20.08 -23.99 -9.30
CA LYS A 237 18.70 -23.98 -8.76
C LYS A 237 18.23 -22.56 -8.43
N ILE A 238 19.11 -21.67 -7.97
CA ILE A 238 18.74 -20.26 -7.77
C ILE A 238 18.38 -19.60 -9.12
N LYS A 239 19.13 -19.89 -10.19
CA LYS A 239 18.86 -19.41 -11.55
C LYS A 239 17.58 -20.02 -12.16
N GLU A 240 17.15 -21.19 -11.70
CA GLU A 240 15.97 -21.92 -12.16
C GLU A 240 14.67 -21.53 -11.42
N PHE A 241 14.75 -21.27 -10.11
CA PHE A 241 13.58 -20.97 -9.26
C PHE A 241 13.48 -19.51 -8.79
N GLY A 242 14.60 -18.81 -8.56
CA GLY A 242 14.64 -17.48 -7.94
C GLY A 242 14.60 -16.30 -8.92
N LYS A 243 14.70 -16.54 -10.23
CA LYS A 243 14.50 -15.49 -11.23
C LYS A 243 13.03 -15.05 -11.27
N THR A 244 12.79 -13.74 -11.28
CA THR A 244 11.46 -13.17 -11.53
C THR A 244 11.53 -12.26 -12.74
N VAL A 245 10.69 -12.55 -13.73
CA VAL A 245 10.57 -11.71 -14.92
C VAL A 245 9.77 -10.46 -14.56
N TYR A 246 10.30 -9.28 -14.90
CA TYR A 246 9.66 -7.99 -14.68
C TYR A 246 9.56 -7.19 -15.99
N ASN A 247 8.62 -6.25 -16.06
CA ASN A 247 8.62 -5.21 -17.07
C ASN A 247 9.87 -4.31 -16.93
N LYS A 248 10.70 -4.31 -17.97
CA LYS A 248 12.00 -3.65 -18.00
C LYS A 248 11.92 -2.14 -17.88
N LYS A 249 11.00 -1.49 -18.62
CA LYS A 249 10.86 -0.02 -18.57
C LYS A 249 10.46 0.43 -17.17
N PHE A 250 9.49 -0.24 -16.54
CA PHE A 250 9.09 0.06 -15.17
C PHE A 250 10.27 -0.09 -14.19
N LEU A 251 11.03 -1.19 -14.28
CA LEU A 251 12.22 -1.39 -13.44
C LEU A 251 13.28 -0.30 -13.66
N ASP A 252 13.58 0.07 -14.90
CA ASP A 252 14.59 1.09 -15.23
C ASP A 252 14.16 2.50 -14.77
N ASP A 253 12.90 2.91 -15.01
CA ASP A 253 12.35 4.19 -14.54
C ASP A 253 12.29 4.26 -13.00
N PHE A 254 12.00 3.13 -12.33
CA PHE A 254 11.98 3.01 -10.87
C PHE A 254 13.39 3.17 -10.29
N LYS A 255 14.37 2.44 -10.85
CA LYS A 255 15.80 2.54 -10.48
C LYS A 255 16.38 3.93 -10.72
N GLU A 256 15.92 4.63 -11.75
CA GLU A 256 16.29 6.03 -12.02
C GLU A 256 15.71 6.99 -10.97
N SER A 257 14.41 6.87 -10.69
CA SER A 257 13.69 7.76 -9.77
C SER A 257 14.19 7.67 -8.32
N LEU A 258 14.57 6.47 -7.89
CA LEU A 258 14.97 6.17 -6.51
C LEU A 258 16.49 6.03 -6.35
N LEU A 259 17.26 6.45 -7.37
CA LEU A 259 18.73 6.46 -7.35
C LEU A 259 19.37 5.07 -7.16
N PHE A 260 18.70 3.99 -7.57
CA PHE A 260 19.23 2.63 -7.47
C PHE A 260 20.20 2.27 -8.62
N SER A 261 20.20 3.02 -9.72
CA SER A 261 21.11 2.83 -10.87
C SER A 261 22.59 3.09 -10.54
N ASP A 262 23.52 2.33 -11.14
CA ASP A 262 24.98 2.35 -10.89
C ASP A 262 25.65 3.73 -10.84
N LYS A 263 25.18 4.68 -11.66
CA LYS A 263 25.67 6.06 -11.69
C LYS A 263 25.47 6.81 -10.36
N TYR A 264 24.65 6.27 -9.45
CA TYR A 264 24.36 6.84 -8.14
C TYR A 264 25.11 6.15 -6.97
N LYS A 265 25.96 5.16 -7.23
CA LYS A 265 26.73 4.41 -6.19
C LYS A 265 27.61 5.29 -5.27
N GLU A 266 27.95 6.49 -5.72
CA GLU A 266 28.82 7.44 -5.00
C GLU A 266 28.03 8.38 -4.07
N TYR A 267 26.70 8.44 -4.18
CA TYR A 267 25.84 9.32 -3.38
C TYR A 267 25.47 8.64 -2.06
N LYS A 268 26.46 8.60 -1.18
CA LYS A 268 26.34 8.17 0.23
C LYS A 268 26.13 9.41 1.10
N LEU A 269 25.47 9.26 2.25
CA LEU A 269 25.37 10.37 3.20
C LEU A 269 26.66 10.52 4.02
N GLU A 270 26.99 11.76 4.36
CA GLU A 270 28.29 12.07 4.94
C GLU A 270 28.39 11.69 6.41
N LYS A 271 29.62 11.47 6.87
CA LYS A 271 29.90 11.07 8.26
C LYS A 271 29.33 12.04 9.30
N ASN A 272 29.23 13.32 8.97
CA ASN A 272 28.71 14.38 9.85
C ASN A 272 27.18 14.40 9.95
N ALA A 273 26.46 13.63 9.11
CA ALA A 273 25.02 13.47 9.20
C ALA A 273 24.60 12.42 10.24
N PHE A 274 25.55 11.72 10.87
CA PHE A 274 25.30 10.69 11.88
C PHE A 274 26.11 10.98 13.14
N ASN A 275 25.60 10.56 14.30
CA ASN A 275 26.29 10.73 15.58
C ASN A 275 26.61 9.33 16.12
N ASP A 276 27.85 8.89 15.91
CA ASP A 276 28.23 7.48 16.06
C ASP A 276 27.99 6.95 17.48
N SER A 277 27.38 5.77 17.56
CA SER A 277 26.97 5.11 18.79
C SER A 277 27.55 3.69 18.87
N LYS A 278 26.86 2.80 19.58
CA LYS A 278 27.06 1.34 19.48
C LYS A 278 26.82 0.81 18.05
N TYR A 279 26.01 1.49 17.23
CA TYR A 279 25.64 1.05 15.90
C TYR A 279 25.87 2.15 14.85
N THR A 280 26.42 1.76 13.70
CA THR A 280 26.59 2.61 12.52
C THR A 280 25.30 2.62 11.70
N SER A 281 24.86 3.78 11.20
CA SER A 281 23.78 3.82 10.21
C SER A 281 24.24 3.21 8.88
N ILE A 282 23.43 2.34 8.29
CA ILE A 282 23.69 1.68 7.01
C ILE A 282 23.94 2.69 5.86
N TYR A 283 23.21 3.81 5.87
CA TYR A 283 23.29 4.89 4.86
C TYR A 283 24.61 5.69 4.89
N LYS A 284 25.40 5.55 5.97
CA LYS A 284 26.75 6.12 6.09
C LYS A 284 27.79 5.32 5.29
N GLN A 285 27.55 4.02 5.08
CA GLN A 285 28.47 3.12 4.37
C GLN A 285 27.99 2.73 2.98
N TYR A 286 26.69 2.73 2.72
CA TYR A 286 26.09 2.31 1.46
C TYR A 286 25.11 3.33 0.90
N SER A 287 25.22 3.58 -0.40
CA SER A 287 24.23 4.30 -1.19
C SER A 287 22.98 3.45 -1.42
N ALA A 288 21.86 4.09 -1.76
CA ALA A 288 20.63 3.42 -2.19
C ALA A 288 20.90 2.37 -3.30
N SER A 289 21.74 2.69 -4.29
CA SER A 289 22.17 1.76 -5.34
C SER A 289 22.88 0.52 -4.82
N GLU A 290 23.79 0.64 -3.84
CA GLU A 290 24.47 -0.53 -3.26
C GLU A 290 23.52 -1.40 -2.43
N LEU A 291 22.53 -0.81 -1.76
CA LEU A 291 21.54 -1.53 -0.96
C LEU A 291 20.54 -2.28 -1.85
N PHE A 292 19.97 -1.61 -2.85
CA PHE A 292 19.15 -2.24 -3.88
C PHE A 292 19.91 -3.38 -4.57
N LYS A 293 21.18 -3.17 -4.95
CA LYS A 293 22.00 -4.21 -5.58
C LYS A 293 22.16 -5.45 -4.70
N ARG A 294 22.35 -5.26 -3.39
CA ARG A 294 22.53 -6.36 -2.43
C ARG A 294 21.27 -7.19 -2.23
N ALA A 295 20.10 -6.55 -2.22
CA ALA A 295 18.81 -7.22 -2.04
C ALA A 295 18.26 -7.89 -3.33
N ASN A 296 18.81 -7.60 -4.52
CA ASN A 296 18.23 -8.02 -5.80
C ASN A 296 19.16 -8.81 -6.75
N TYR A 297 20.50 -8.80 -6.58
CA TYR A 297 21.42 -9.49 -7.51
C TYR A 297 22.32 -10.53 -6.83
N LEU A 298 22.47 -11.69 -7.47
CA LEU A 298 23.24 -12.85 -6.97
C LEU A 298 24.71 -12.55 -6.60
N GLN A 299 25.35 -11.58 -7.26
CA GLN A 299 26.81 -11.37 -7.20
C GLN A 299 27.33 -10.71 -5.90
N THR A 300 26.47 -10.40 -4.93
CA THR A 300 26.84 -9.63 -3.73
C THR A 300 26.97 -10.45 -2.43
N LYS A 301 26.85 -11.78 -2.48
CA LYS A 301 26.79 -12.70 -1.30
C LYS A 301 28.09 -12.86 -0.47
N ASN A 302 28.96 -11.85 -0.43
CA ASN A 302 30.00 -11.74 0.61
C ASN A 302 29.38 -11.14 1.88
N ASN A 303 28.95 -12.03 2.80
CA ASN A 303 28.09 -11.75 3.95
C ASN A 303 28.74 -10.98 5.13
N GLN A 304 29.60 -9.99 4.85
CA GLN A 304 30.31 -9.22 5.90
C GLN A 304 29.42 -8.30 6.76
N TRP A 305 28.14 -8.14 6.40
CA TRP A 305 27.13 -7.38 7.15
C TRP A 305 26.54 -8.16 8.33
N ALA A 306 26.70 -9.49 8.36
CA ALA A 306 26.33 -10.32 9.51
C ALA A 306 27.15 -10.05 10.78
N ASN A 307 28.18 -9.20 10.72
CA ASN A 307 28.97 -8.75 11.88
C ASN A 307 28.37 -7.49 12.55
N HIS A 308 27.06 -7.54 12.84
CA HIS A 308 26.37 -6.96 13.99
C HIS A 308 26.34 -5.42 14.24
N ASP A 309 27.12 -4.60 13.54
CA ASP A 309 27.27 -3.17 13.87
C ASP A 309 26.37 -2.19 13.07
N PHE A 310 25.40 -2.66 12.29
CA PHE A 310 24.53 -1.80 11.45
C PHE A 310 23.11 -1.58 11.99
N SER A 311 22.57 -0.37 11.77
CA SER A 311 21.18 0.03 12.03
C SER A 311 20.66 0.95 10.90
N PHE A 312 19.36 1.28 10.87
CA PHE A 312 18.80 2.20 9.85
C PHE A 312 19.09 3.67 10.17
N ASN A 313 18.32 4.29 11.06
CA ASN A 313 18.59 5.63 11.57
C ASN A 313 19.34 5.57 12.90
N HIS A 314 20.25 6.51 13.14
CA HIS A 314 20.94 6.64 14.42
C HIS A 314 21.52 8.05 14.64
N ASP A 315 20.76 8.90 15.31
CA ASP A 315 21.24 10.12 15.96
C ASP A 315 20.55 10.23 17.33
N PHE A 316 21.34 10.36 18.39
CA PHE A 316 20.82 10.49 19.77
C PHE A 316 19.89 11.68 19.99
N LYS A 317 19.84 12.63 19.05
CA LYS A 317 18.91 13.78 19.06
C LYS A 317 17.51 13.44 18.54
N GLU A 318 17.32 12.27 17.94
CA GLU A 318 16.07 11.88 17.30
C GLU A 318 15.14 11.14 18.26
N TRP A 319 13.85 11.40 18.09
CA TRP A 319 12.82 10.97 19.02
C TRP A 319 12.37 9.51 18.82
N ILE A 320 12.71 8.94 17.66
CA ILE A 320 12.55 7.52 17.35
C ILE A 320 13.86 7.04 16.74
N GLN A 321 14.36 5.90 17.25
CA GLN A 321 15.67 5.36 16.92
C GLN A 321 15.54 3.85 16.68
N TYR A 322 15.83 3.38 15.47
CA TYR A 322 15.84 1.94 15.16
C TYR A 322 17.16 1.32 15.59
N VAL A 323 17.41 1.34 16.90
CA VAL A 323 18.65 0.89 17.57
C VAL A 323 18.88 -0.63 17.55
N ASN A 324 17.96 -1.39 16.96
CA ASN A 324 18.13 -2.83 16.78
C ASN A 324 19.11 -3.10 15.62
N PRO A 325 20.09 -4.01 15.80
CA PRO A 325 20.99 -4.37 14.72
C PRO A 325 20.24 -5.08 13.59
N LEU A 326 20.61 -4.75 12.34
CA LEU A 326 19.99 -5.32 11.15
C LEU A 326 20.29 -6.82 11.01
N LYS A 327 19.26 -7.58 10.64
CA LYS A 327 19.32 -9.01 10.27
C LYS A 327 19.36 -9.18 8.75
N ASN A 328 19.68 -10.38 8.28
CA ASN A 328 19.68 -10.70 6.85
C ASN A 328 18.31 -10.43 6.19
N ASP A 329 17.23 -10.96 6.77
CA ASP A 329 15.86 -10.75 6.31
C ASP A 329 15.50 -9.25 6.18
N ASP A 330 16.02 -8.40 7.08
CA ASP A 330 15.64 -6.98 7.14
C ASP A 330 16.07 -6.24 5.85
N LEU A 331 17.25 -6.52 5.28
CA LEU A 331 17.68 -5.89 4.02
C LEU A 331 16.83 -6.35 2.82
N ASN A 332 16.46 -7.63 2.78
CA ASN A 332 15.58 -8.16 1.74
C ASN A 332 14.17 -7.57 1.84
N TYR A 333 13.66 -7.37 3.05
CA TYR A 333 12.40 -6.67 3.32
C TYR A 333 12.47 -5.21 2.82
N TYR A 334 13.45 -4.41 3.28
CA TYR A 334 13.49 -2.98 2.96
C TYR A 334 13.99 -2.62 1.53
N PHE A 335 14.67 -3.52 0.82
CA PHE A 335 15.27 -3.20 -0.50
C PHE A 335 15.05 -4.21 -1.64
N SER A 336 14.34 -5.32 -1.45
CA SER A 336 13.96 -6.16 -2.60
C SER A 336 12.96 -5.40 -3.49
N PHE A 337 13.02 -5.61 -4.81
CA PHE A 337 12.16 -4.89 -5.74
C PHE A 337 10.67 -5.27 -5.57
N GLU A 338 10.39 -6.52 -5.20
CA GLU A 338 9.04 -6.98 -4.82
C GLU A 338 8.47 -6.11 -3.70
N GLU A 339 9.22 -5.87 -2.62
CA GLU A 339 8.79 -5.06 -1.47
C GLU A 339 8.94 -3.54 -1.63
N LEU A 340 9.80 -3.06 -2.52
CA LEU A 340 9.91 -1.63 -2.81
C LEU A 340 8.72 -1.10 -3.62
N ILE A 341 8.16 -1.89 -4.54
CA ILE A 341 6.97 -1.51 -5.32
C ILE A 341 5.79 -1.03 -4.45
N PRO A 342 5.35 -1.74 -3.40
CA PRO A 342 4.29 -1.27 -2.51
C PRO A 342 4.70 -0.10 -1.61
N ARG A 343 5.92 -0.11 -1.06
CA ARG A 343 6.39 0.93 -0.11
C ARG A 343 6.56 2.29 -0.76
N GLU A 344 7.19 2.32 -1.94
CA GLU A 344 7.41 3.56 -2.68
C GLU A 344 6.10 4.12 -3.23
N PHE A 345 5.12 3.26 -3.51
CA PHE A 345 3.76 3.68 -3.81
C PHE A 345 3.09 4.31 -2.57
N LEU A 346 3.13 3.65 -1.40
CA LEU A 346 2.60 4.21 -0.16
C LEU A 346 3.25 5.57 0.18
N LYS A 347 4.59 5.68 0.08
CA LYS A 347 5.34 6.96 0.19
C LYS A 347 4.74 8.01 -0.74
N LEU A 348 4.54 7.66 -2.00
CA LEU A 348 4.07 8.54 -3.07
C LEU A 348 2.58 8.94 -2.99
N SER A 349 1.68 8.08 -2.50
CA SER A 349 0.23 8.22 -2.64
C SER A 349 -0.60 8.14 -1.35
N TYR A 350 -0.16 7.43 -0.29
CA TYR A 350 -1.06 7.15 0.85
C TYR A 350 -1.24 8.34 1.78
N ILE A 351 -2.40 9.00 1.71
CA ILE A 351 -2.75 10.17 2.51
C ILE A 351 -3.45 9.73 3.81
N PRO A 352 -2.82 9.86 4.99
CA PRO A 352 -3.50 9.59 6.26
C PRO A 352 -4.63 10.60 6.50
N GLN A 353 -5.65 10.18 7.25
CA GLN A 353 -6.80 11.01 7.60
C GLN A 353 -6.36 12.23 8.42
N LYS A 354 -5.48 12.01 9.41
CA LYS A 354 -4.85 13.05 10.23
C LYS A 354 -3.44 13.39 9.72
N PRO A 355 -2.93 14.61 9.97
CA PRO A 355 -1.52 14.92 9.83
C PRO A 355 -0.65 14.20 10.87
N TYR A 356 0.65 14.19 10.64
CA TYR A 356 1.68 13.80 11.62
C TYR A 356 1.87 14.86 12.72
N ASP A 357 0.79 15.28 13.37
CA ASP A 357 0.79 16.32 14.39
C ASP A 357 1.02 15.73 15.79
N GLN A 358 2.17 16.12 16.39
CA GLN A 358 2.51 16.11 17.82
C GLN A 358 2.43 14.75 18.56
N PRO A 359 3.55 14.01 18.68
CA PRO A 359 3.61 12.72 19.40
C PRO A 359 3.73 12.90 20.94
N PHE A 360 2.96 13.80 21.55
CA PHE A 360 3.05 14.12 22.99
C PHE A 360 1.73 13.91 23.75
N SER A 361 1.53 12.67 24.17
CA SER A 361 1.36 12.40 25.60
C SER A 361 2.67 11.80 26.16
N GLN A 362 2.92 11.88 27.46
CA GLN A 362 4.25 11.55 28.03
C GLN A 362 4.44 10.04 28.23
N ASP A 363 5.14 9.36 27.31
CA ASP A 363 6.17 8.34 27.64
C ASP A 363 6.87 7.74 26.38
N GLY A 364 8.19 7.55 26.47
CA GLY A 364 8.83 6.35 25.89
C GLY A 364 9.08 6.20 24.38
N GLY A 365 8.82 7.19 23.52
CA GLY A 365 9.46 7.30 22.19
C GLY A 365 9.19 6.21 21.13
N TYR A 366 7.97 6.19 20.57
CA TYR A 366 7.62 5.51 19.31
C TYR A 366 6.64 6.40 18.49
N PHE A 367 6.52 6.19 17.17
CA PHE A 367 5.66 7.03 16.31
C PHE A 367 4.17 6.87 16.61
N GLY A 368 3.37 7.94 16.48
CA GLY A 368 1.92 7.84 16.55
C GLY A 368 1.17 9.05 16.04
N PHE A 369 -0.15 8.87 15.95
CA PHE A 369 -1.15 9.94 15.98
C PHE A 369 -1.82 9.90 17.36
N ASP A 370 -2.13 11.04 17.99
CA ASP A 370 -2.71 11.09 19.34
C ASP A 370 -4.00 11.97 19.43
N ASN A 371 -4.69 11.88 20.58
CA ASN A 371 -5.40 12.93 21.35
C ASN A 371 -6.18 12.31 22.54
N ASP A 372 -5.59 11.34 23.26
CA ASP A 372 -6.28 10.48 24.25
C ASP A 372 -7.49 9.67 23.74
N PRO A 373 -7.37 8.61 22.89
CA PRO A 373 -6.26 8.05 22.09
C PRO A 373 -4.77 7.99 22.51
N ASN A 374 -4.43 7.96 23.81
CA ASN A 374 -3.08 8.20 24.34
C ASN A 374 -2.23 6.92 24.32
N THR A 375 -2.05 6.33 23.14
CA THR A 375 -0.93 5.42 22.90
C THR A 375 -0.47 5.55 21.44
N PRO A 376 0.82 5.81 21.18
CA PRO A 376 1.32 5.93 19.82
C PRO A 376 1.14 4.62 19.03
N PHE A 377 0.25 4.64 18.03
CA PHE A 377 0.10 3.56 17.07
C PHE A 377 0.89 3.86 15.79
N ILE A 378 1.90 3.03 15.50
CA ILE A 378 2.60 3.02 14.22
C ILE A 378 1.74 2.27 13.20
N SER A 379 1.30 2.96 12.13
CA SER A 379 0.84 2.29 10.93
C SER A 379 2.03 1.81 10.11
N SER A 380 1.93 0.69 9.38
CA SER A 380 3.04 0.13 8.58
C SER A 380 3.68 1.17 7.64
N TYR A 381 2.88 2.07 7.08
CA TYR A 381 3.35 3.23 6.32
C TYR A 381 4.30 4.16 7.10
N THR A 382 3.95 4.44 8.36
CA THR A 382 4.75 5.30 9.25
C THR A 382 6.07 4.61 9.62
N GLU A 383 6.04 3.29 9.80
CA GLU A 383 7.24 2.46 9.99
C GLU A 383 8.18 2.56 8.77
N ASP A 384 7.68 2.33 7.55
CA ASP A 384 8.49 2.41 6.32
C ASP A 384 9.08 3.81 6.05
N ILE A 385 8.35 4.90 6.35
CA ILE A 385 8.90 6.25 6.28
C ILE A 385 10.06 6.42 7.27
N SER A 386 9.89 5.94 8.50
CA SER A 386 10.81 6.26 9.59
C SER A 386 12.22 5.67 9.46
N HIS A 387 12.35 4.57 8.71
CA HIS A 387 13.65 3.98 8.40
C HIS A 387 14.50 4.90 7.50
N VAL A 388 13.86 5.72 6.66
CA VAL A 388 14.53 6.71 5.78
C VAL A 388 14.46 8.17 6.28
N LEU A 389 13.51 8.51 7.17
CA LEU A 389 13.37 9.85 7.79
C LEU A 389 13.49 9.80 9.31
N GLY A 390 14.42 10.60 9.85
CA GLY A 390 14.45 10.95 11.27
C GLY A 390 13.60 12.19 11.58
N ILE A 391 12.98 12.21 12.77
CA ILE A 391 12.22 13.36 13.28
C ILE A 391 12.79 13.76 14.66
N PHE A 392 13.03 15.05 14.86
CA PHE A 392 13.57 15.60 16.11
C PHE A 392 12.93 16.93 16.49
N THR A 393 12.89 17.21 17.79
CA THR A 393 12.36 18.44 18.39
C THR A 393 13.49 19.42 18.72
N GLN A 394 13.33 20.70 18.39
CA GLN A 394 14.17 21.78 18.89
C GLN A 394 13.34 22.75 19.74
N ASN A 395 13.68 22.89 21.02
CA ASN A 395 13.14 23.94 21.88
C ASN A 395 13.81 25.27 21.51
N PHE A 396 13.02 26.28 21.13
CA PHE A 396 13.55 27.63 20.83
C PHE A 396 13.54 28.55 22.06
N THR A 397 12.51 28.40 22.90
CA THR A 397 12.40 28.94 24.25
C THR A 397 11.68 27.89 25.12
N GLY A 398 11.49 28.14 26.42
CA GLY A 398 11.02 27.15 27.40
C GLY A 398 9.63 26.53 27.15
N GLU A 399 8.86 27.03 26.18
CA GLU A 399 7.48 26.60 25.90
C GLU A 399 7.23 26.19 24.42
N MET A 400 8.16 26.48 23.49
CA MET A 400 7.93 26.27 22.06
C MET A 400 8.88 25.22 21.46
N GLN A 401 8.32 24.07 21.09
CA GLN A 401 9.01 23.01 20.34
C GLN A 401 8.79 23.17 18.83
N VAL A 402 9.85 23.04 18.04
CA VAL A 402 9.79 23.00 16.57
C VAL A 402 10.26 21.64 16.09
N TYR A 403 9.38 20.92 15.38
CA TYR A 403 9.71 19.63 14.76
C TYR A 403 10.50 19.84 13.46
N ARG A 404 11.67 19.22 13.39
CA ARG A 404 12.54 19.17 12.21
C ARG A 404 12.65 17.73 11.72
N THR A 405 12.80 17.56 10.41
CA THR A 405 12.97 16.26 9.78
C THR A 405 14.31 16.18 9.07
N LYS A 406 14.95 15.01 9.16
CA LYS A 406 16.30 14.73 8.66
C LYS A 406 16.22 13.51 7.75
N LEU A 407 16.89 13.59 6.60
CA LEU A 407 16.83 12.55 5.60
C LEU A 407 18.05 11.61 5.68
N TYR A 408 17.78 10.31 5.69
CA TYR A 408 18.79 9.24 5.72
C TYR A 408 18.83 8.39 4.45
N GLY A 409 17.67 8.10 3.86
CA GLY A 409 17.61 7.45 2.54
C GLY A 409 17.88 8.45 1.40
N SER A 410 18.76 8.15 0.45
CA SER A 410 18.90 8.97 -0.77
C SER A 410 17.83 8.68 -1.82
N ASP A 411 17.12 7.55 -1.69
CA ASP A 411 15.95 7.14 -2.47
C ASP A 411 14.81 8.17 -2.46
N TRP A 412 14.58 8.81 -1.32
CA TRP A 412 13.44 9.71 -1.06
C TRP A 412 13.14 10.75 -2.14
N VAL A 413 11.88 10.84 -2.58
CA VAL A 413 11.47 11.66 -3.74
C VAL A 413 10.84 13.03 -3.42
N PHE A 414 10.38 13.29 -2.19
CA PHE A 414 9.73 14.59 -1.89
C PHE A 414 10.72 15.71 -1.64
N ASN A 415 10.37 16.92 -2.09
CA ASN A 415 11.27 18.07 -2.12
C ASN A 415 11.34 18.87 -0.80
N ASP A 416 10.36 18.74 0.09
CA ASP A 416 10.26 19.56 1.31
C ASP A 416 11.12 19.05 2.49
N THR A 417 11.69 17.86 2.38
CA THR A 417 12.74 17.35 3.29
C THR A 417 14.16 17.68 2.81
N PHE A 418 14.30 18.18 1.58
CA PHE A 418 15.57 18.55 0.98
C PHE A 418 15.67 20.07 0.89
N THR A 419 16.65 20.68 1.56
CA THR A 419 16.87 22.15 1.51
C THR A 419 18.11 22.50 0.68
N PRO A 420 18.02 22.56 -0.66
CA PRO A 420 19.13 23.01 -1.49
C PRO A 420 19.29 24.53 -1.41
N THR A 421 20.49 25.03 -1.12
CA THR A 421 20.83 26.46 -1.27
C THR A 421 22.13 26.63 -2.03
N LYS A 422 22.18 27.64 -2.90
CA LYS A 422 23.27 27.88 -3.86
C LYS A 422 24.20 29.00 -3.38
N ASN A 423 25.47 28.91 -3.76
CA ASN A 423 26.58 29.75 -3.28
C ASN A 423 26.32 31.27 -3.33
N ASN A 424 26.81 31.99 -2.31
CA ASN A 424 27.63 33.18 -2.51
C ASN A 424 28.57 33.41 -1.31
N LYS A 425 29.64 34.21 -1.51
CA LYS A 425 30.63 34.54 -0.46
C LYS A 425 30.07 35.57 0.52
N ILE A 426 30.47 35.45 1.77
CA ILE A 426 29.97 36.19 2.94
C ILE A 426 31.17 36.71 3.74
N THR A 427 31.09 37.94 4.26
CA THR A 427 32.23 38.68 4.87
C THR A 427 32.30 38.52 6.40
N GLN A 428 33.32 39.08 7.04
CA GLN A 428 33.51 38.98 8.50
C GLN A 428 32.48 39.76 9.34
N GLU A 429 31.77 40.74 8.78
CA GLU A 429 30.74 41.47 9.51
C GLU A 429 29.46 40.62 9.64
N GLU A 430 29.09 39.92 8.57
CA GLU A 430 28.03 38.89 8.58
C GLU A 430 28.37 37.72 9.52
N VAL A 431 29.67 37.43 9.79
CA VAL A 431 30.09 36.42 10.78
C VAL A 431 29.67 36.81 12.21
N GLN A 432 29.57 38.10 12.53
CA GLN A 432 29.15 38.53 13.86
C GLN A 432 27.63 38.43 14.07
N GLU A 433 26.84 38.68 13.02
CA GLU A 433 25.39 38.42 13.01
C GLU A 433 25.11 36.90 13.10
N ILE A 434 25.89 36.09 12.38
CA ILE A 434 25.89 34.61 12.43
C ILE A 434 26.12 34.03 13.84
N LEU A 435 26.90 34.71 14.70
CA LEU A 435 27.09 34.29 16.10
C LEU A 435 25.86 34.56 16.97
N THR A 436 24.90 35.37 16.50
CA THR A 436 23.69 35.72 17.26
C THR A 436 22.54 34.73 17.05
N TYR A 437 22.48 34.01 15.91
CA TYR A 437 21.48 32.96 15.67
C TYR A 437 21.97 31.75 14.83
N GLY A 438 22.00 30.58 15.44
CA GLY A 438 21.55 29.32 14.79
C GLY A 438 22.44 28.60 13.77
N ASN A 439 23.77 28.74 13.81
CA ASN A 439 24.65 28.31 12.70
C ASN A 439 25.12 26.82 12.68
N TRP A 440 24.22 25.84 12.81
CA TRP A 440 24.53 24.42 12.49
C TRP A 440 24.35 24.11 10.99
N ILE A 441 23.42 24.79 10.33
CA ILE A 441 22.95 24.48 8.97
C ILE A 441 24.06 24.72 7.92
N LYS A 442 24.89 25.75 8.09
CA LYS A 442 25.84 26.22 7.04
C LYS A 442 26.99 25.23 6.77
N ASN A 443 27.33 24.37 7.73
CA ASN A 443 28.30 23.29 7.52
C ASN A 443 27.75 22.12 6.70
N LEU A 444 26.42 21.92 6.68
CA LEU A 444 25.76 20.92 5.81
C LEU A 444 25.67 21.41 4.36
N LEU A 445 25.60 22.73 4.16
CA LEU A 445 25.37 23.36 2.85
C LEU A 445 26.62 23.49 1.98
N ASN A 446 27.82 23.57 2.57
CA ASN A 446 29.08 23.66 1.82
C ASN A 446 29.52 22.34 1.15
N PHE A 447 28.84 21.22 1.44
CA PHE A 447 29.31 19.87 1.10
C PHE A 447 28.92 19.41 -0.32
N PHE A 448 27.66 19.59 -0.72
CA PHE A 448 27.05 19.00 -1.93
C PHE A 448 27.53 19.57 -3.29
N ASN A 449 28.68 20.23 -3.35
CA ASN A 449 29.20 20.96 -4.51
C ASN A 449 30.16 20.15 -5.42
N SER A 450 30.06 18.80 -5.45
CA SER A 450 30.90 17.93 -6.29
C SER A 450 30.15 17.13 -7.36
N LYS A 451 28.94 16.63 -7.07
CA LYS A 451 28.01 16.04 -8.05
C LYS A 451 26.57 16.35 -7.62
N THR A 452 25.79 17.00 -8.49
CA THR A 452 24.41 17.39 -8.18
C THR A 452 23.44 16.23 -8.35
N LEU A 453 22.70 15.89 -7.29
CA LEU A 453 21.56 14.98 -7.35
C LEU A 453 20.45 15.49 -8.30
N PRO A 454 19.68 14.62 -8.96
CA PRO A 454 18.50 15.02 -9.70
C PRO A 454 17.44 15.61 -8.74
N ASN A 455 16.79 16.70 -9.19
CA ASN A 455 15.75 17.41 -8.45
C ASN A 455 14.69 16.43 -7.89
N PRO A 456 14.42 16.40 -6.56
CA PRO A 456 13.42 15.52 -5.97
C PRO A 456 12.05 15.60 -6.66
N GLN A 457 11.56 16.79 -6.99
CA GLN A 457 10.28 16.95 -7.70
C GLN A 457 10.28 16.28 -9.09
N LEU A 458 11.42 16.24 -9.78
CA LEU A 458 11.56 15.49 -11.04
C LEU A 458 11.55 13.98 -10.77
N ARG A 459 12.23 13.52 -9.71
CA ARG A 459 12.23 12.10 -9.31
C ARG A 459 10.84 11.62 -8.88
N GLN A 460 10.07 12.45 -8.18
CA GLN A 460 8.67 12.18 -7.87
C GLN A 460 7.81 12.07 -9.15
N LYS A 461 7.99 12.97 -10.12
CA LYS A 461 7.31 12.89 -11.42
C LYS A 461 7.67 11.61 -12.18
N LEU A 462 8.93 11.23 -12.22
CA LEU A 462 9.39 10.00 -12.88
C LEU A 462 8.80 8.76 -12.21
N LEU A 463 8.83 8.68 -10.87
CA LEU A 463 8.25 7.56 -10.12
C LEU A 463 6.72 7.46 -10.35
N TYR A 464 6.01 8.59 -10.30
CA TYR A 464 4.57 8.62 -10.56
C TYR A 464 4.21 8.26 -12.01
N LYS A 465 5.01 8.71 -12.99
CA LYS A 465 4.84 8.25 -14.38
C LYS A 465 5.12 6.75 -14.50
N ALA A 466 6.11 6.20 -13.80
CA ALA A 466 6.40 4.76 -13.82
C ALA A 466 5.18 3.92 -13.36
N TYR A 467 4.50 4.32 -12.28
CA TYR A 467 3.26 3.65 -11.85
C TYR A 467 2.10 3.84 -12.83
N LEU A 468 1.87 5.06 -13.34
CA LEU A 468 0.81 5.31 -14.33
C LEU A 468 1.05 4.56 -15.65
N ASP A 469 2.31 4.40 -16.06
CA ASP A 469 2.69 3.62 -17.23
C ASP A 469 2.50 2.12 -16.97
N LEU A 470 2.89 1.61 -15.80
CA LEU A 470 2.68 0.22 -15.41
C LEU A 470 1.20 -0.16 -15.45
N LEU A 471 0.32 0.64 -14.85
CA LEU A 471 -1.14 0.44 -14.90
C LEU A 471 -1.71 0.57 -16.33
N GLY A 472 -0.95 1.11 -17.27
CA GLY A 472 -1.38 1.37 -18.65
C GLY A 472 -2.31 2.57 -18.76
N TYR A 473 -2.17 3.57 -17.87
CA TYR A 473 -3.05 4.73 -17.79
C TYR A 473 -3.14 5.47 -19.13
N GLY A 474 -4.37 5.67 -19.61
CA GLY A 474 -4.66 6.30 -20.89
C GLY A 474 -4.65 5.36 -22.10
N LEU A 475 -4.49 4.04 -21.91
CA LEU A 475 -4.75 3.06 -22.96
C LEU A 475 -6.25 2.68 -23.01
N PRO A 476 -6.90 2.69 -24.20
CA PRO A 476 -8.27 2.22 -24.36
C PRO A 476 -8.48 0.77 -23.91
N ILE A 477 -7.44 -0.07 -23.99
CA ILE A 477 -7.36 -1.37 -23.32
C ILE A 477 -5.99 -1.43 -22.65
N SER A 478 -5.95 -1.53 -21.32
CA SER A 478 -4.70 -1.72 -20.56
C SER A 478 -4.55 -3.14 -20.03
N GLN A 479 -5.63 -3.92 -20.04
CA GLN A 479 -5.75 -5.24 -19.43
C GLN A 479 -6.68 -6.14 -20.25
N ILE A 480 -6.30 -7.41 -20.34
CA ILE A 480 -7.22 -8.50 -20.60
C ILE A 480 -7.06 -9.51 -19.47
N SER A 481 -8.17 -9.95 -18.90
CA SER A 481 -8.22 -10.81 -17.71
C SER A 481 -9.09 -12.03 -17.98
N SER A 482 -8.78 -13.16 -17.35
CA SER A 482 -9.60 -14.37 -17.43
C SER A 482 -10.71 -14.32 -16.38
N ASP A 483 -11.81 -15.06 -16.59
CA ASP A 483 -12.70 -15.40 -15.47
C ASP A 483 -11.91 -16.20 -14.41
N ASN A 484 -11.92 -15.74 -13.16
CA ASN A 484 -11.16 -16.33 -12.06
C ASN A 484 -12.03 -16.92 -10.93
N SER A 485 -13.33 -17.13 -11.20
CA SER A 485 -14.29 -17.81 -10.32
C SER A 485 -13.84 -19.19 -9.83
N PHE A 486 -13.02 -19.90 -10.61
CA PHE A 486 -12.48 -21.21 -10.22
C PHE A 486 -11.45 -21.13 -9.06
N LEU A 487 -10.79 -19.99 -8.83
CA LEU A 487 -9.82 -19.83 -7.74
C LEU A 487 -10.48 -19.96 -6.36
N ASP A 488 -11.72 -19.51 -6.23
CA ASP A 488 -12.50 -19.60 -4.99
C ASP A 488 -12.74 -21.06 -4.55
N LEU A 489 -12.85 -21.96 -5.52
CA LEU A 489 -12.97 -23.40 -5.28
C LEU A 489 -11.68 -23.98 -4.66
N ILE A 490 -10.52 -23.44 -5.02
CA ILE A 490 -9.22 -23.85 -4.45
C ILE A 490 -9.06 -23.26 -3.04
N SER A 491 -9.32 -21.97 -2.87
CA SER A 491 -9.01 -21.22 -1.63
C SER A 491 -10.01 -21.38 -0.47
N GLU A 492 -11.28 -21.69 -0.76
CA GLU A 492 -12.31 -21.90 0.28
C GLU A 492 -12.74 -23.36 0.38
N LYS A 493 -12.95 -24.04 -0.76
CA LYS A 493 -13.45 -25.43 -0.79
C LYS A 493 -12.31 -26.46 -0.75
N GLY A 494 -11.06 -26.01 -0.68
CA GLY A 494 -9.88 -26.86 -0.47
C GLY A 494 -9.55 -27.82 -1.60
N TYR A 495 -10.14 -27.63 -2.80
CA TYR A 495 -9.87 -28.50 -3.93
C TYR A 495 -8.41 -28.36 -4.39
N SER A 496 -7.70 -29.49 -4.51
CA SER A 496 -6.36 -29.50 -5.11
C SER A 496 -6.39 -28.87 -6.51
N PRO A 497 -5.39 -28.06 -6.91
CA PRO A 497 -5.25 -27.58 -8.30
C PRO A 497 -5.19 -28.70 -9.34
N LYS A 498 -4.83 -29.93 -8.92
CA LYS A 498 -4.82 -31.14 -9.77
C LYS A 498 -6.19 -31.82 -9.89
N ASN A 499 -7.23 -31.33 -9.20
CA ASN A 499 -8.59 -31.86 -9.30
C ASN A 499 -9.15 -31.62 -10.72
N LYS A 500 -9.72 -32.67 -11.33
CA LYS A 500 -10.25 -32.63 -12.70
C LYS A 500 -11.27 -31.50 -12.90
N ASN A 501 -12.18 -31.29 -11.96
CA ASN A 501 -13.25 -30.29 -12.07
C ASN A 501 -12.67 -28.86 -11.98
N VAL A 502 -11.61 -28.65 -11.21
CA VAL A 502 -10.87 -27.37 -11.15
C VAL A 502 -10.14 -27.14 -12.48
N GLN A 503 -9.45 -28.15 -13.00
CA GLN A 503 -8.74 -28.11 -14.29
C GLN A 503 -9.68 -27.82 -15.47
N GLU A 504 -10.87 -28.42 -15.49
CA GLU A 504 -11.88 -28.20 -16.53
C GLU A 504 -12.50 -26.80 -16.42
N LYS A 505 -12.88 -26.36 -15.21
CA LYS A 505 -13.37 -24.98 -15.00
C LYS A 505 -12.33 -23.92 -15.34
N ALA A 506 -11.06 -24.10 -14.95
CA ALA A 506 -10.00 -23.16 -15.29
C ALA A 506 -9.79 -23.08 -16.82
N LYS A 507 -9.84 -24.21 -17.53
CA LYS A 507 -9.77 -24.24 -18.99
C LYS A 507 -10.96 -23.55 -19.65
N GLU A 508 -12.17 -23.70 -19.12
CA GLU A 508 -13.35 -22.95 -19.60
C GLU A 508 -13.17 -21.45 -19.35
N ALA A 509 -12.76 -21.07 -18.14
CA ALA A 509 -12.65 -19.69 -17.68
C ALA A 509 -11.53 -18.90 -18.41
N TYR A 510 -10.41 -19.54 -18.74
CA TYR A 510 -9.36 -18.96 -19.59
C TYR A 510 -9.73 -18.85 -21.09
N ASN A 511 -10.88 -19.39 -21.53
CA ASN A 511 -11.47 -19.03 -22.83
C ASN A 511 -12.42 -17.82 -22.73
N LYS A 512 -12.73 -17.32 -21.52
CA LYS A 512 -13.62 -16.18 -21.29
C LYS A 512 -12.79 -14.98 -20.84
N LEU A 513 -12.53 -14.06 -21.76
CA LEU A 513 -11.74 -12.88 -21.48
C LEU A 513 -12.64 -11.70 -21.13
N LYS A 514 -12.28 -10.93 -20.11
CA LYS A 514 -12.71 -9.53 -20.02
C LYS A 514 -11.71 -8.64 -20.76
N ILE A 515 -12.22 -7.53 -21.26
CA ILE A 515 -11.43 -6.47 -21.89
C ILE A 515 -11.67 -5.19 -21.08
N GLU A 516 -10.59 -4.59 -20.58
CA GLU A 516 -10.65 -3.57 -19.54
C GLU A 516 -9.54 -2.52 -19.76
N GLY A 517 -9.78 -1.26 -19.41
CA GLY A 517 -8.87 -0.17 -19.79
C GLY A 517 -9.32 1.20 -19.32
N TYR A 518 -8.94 2.25 -20.07
CA TYR A 518 -9.24 3.64 -19.76
C TYR A 518 -10.00 4.35 -20.89
N ILE A 519 -11.12 4.96 -20.56
CA ILE A 519 -11.93 5.78 -21.49
C ILE A 519 -11.72 7.27 -21.20
N ASN A 520 -11.57 8.10 -22.24
CA ASN A 520 -11.38 9.54 -22.13
C ASN A 520 -12.76 10.24 -22.09
N ILE A 521 -13.14 10.79 -20.95
CA ILE A 521 -14.49 11.33 -20.74
C ILE A 521 -14.49 12.83 -20.45
N LYS A 522 -13.50 13.54 -21.03
CA LYS A 522 -13.31 14.99 -20.92
C LYS A 522 -14.57 15.80 -21.27
N ASP A 523 -15.29 15.37 -22.30
CA ASP A 523 -16.53 16.04 -22.71
C ASP A 523 -17.68 15.79 -21.72
N ALA A 524 -17.73 14.60 -21.10
CA ALA A 524 -18.72 14.30 -20.06
C ALA A 524 -18.57 15.20 -18.82
N PHE A 525 -17.33 15.57 -18.48
CA PHE A 525 -17.04 16.48 -17.36
C PHE A 525 -17.42 17.95 -17.62
N LYS A 526 -17.83 18.32 -18.83
CA LYS A 526 -18.37 19.66 -19.12
C LYS A 526 -19.78 19.88 -18.55
N ASN A 527 -20.52 18.82 -18.23
CA ASN A 527 -21.90 18.92 -17.74
C ASN A 527 -22.23 17.82 -16.70
N ASN A 528 -22.57 18.23 -15.47
CA ASN A 528 -22.90 17.33 -14.37
C ASN A 528 -24.16 16.47 -14.58
N GLN A 529 -25.08 16.87 -15.48
CA GLN A 529 -26.21 16.02 -15.87
C GLN A 529 -25.75 14.95 -16.85
N PHE A 530 -24.97 15.33 -17.87
CA PHE A 530 -24.38 14.41 -18.84
C PHE A 530 -23.53 13.33 -18.15
N ARG A 531 -22.63 13.72 -17.22
CA ARG A 531 -21.84 12.77 -16.40
C ARG A 531 -22.70 11.72 -15.68
N LYS A 532 -23.93 12.04 -15.26
CA LYS A 532 -24.83 11.09 -14.58
C LYS A 532 -25.55 10.12 -15.53
N THR A 533 -25.77 10.50 -16.79
CA THR A 533 -26.28 9.60 -17.84
C THR A 533 -25.15 8.72 -18.36
N PHE A 534 -24.04 9.34 -18.75
CA PHE A 534 -22.85 8.68 -19.27
C PHE A 534 -22.40 7.51 -18.38
N LEU A 535 -22.25 7.73 -17.07
CA LEU A 535 -21.78 6.69 -16.13
C LEU A 535 -22.72 5.47 -15.94
N LYS A 536 -23.85 5.38 -16.66
CA LYS A 536 -24.79 4.24 -16.61
C LYS A 536 -24.82 3.41 -17.89
N ASN A 537 -24.94 4.07 -19.05
CA ASN A 537 -25.40 3.45 -20.30
C ASN A 537 -24.24 3.36 -21.33
N ASN A 538 -23.12 2.80 -20.90
CA ASN A 538 -21.92 2.63 -21.74
C ASN A 538 -21.67 1.16 -22.06
N HIS A 539 -21.29 0.90 -23.32
CA HIS A 539 -20.93 -0.43 -23.81
C HIS A 539 -19.61 -0.39 -24.59
N LEU A 540 -18.85 -1.48 -24.52
CA LEU A 540 -17.69 -1.75 -25.35
C LEU A 540 -18.14 -2.56 -26.58
N ILE A 541 -17.85 -2.03 -27.77
CA ILE A 541 -18.04 -2.75 -29.04
C ILE A 541 -16.73 -3.43 -29.41
N ILE A 542 -16.80 -4.72 -29.75
CA ILE A 542 -15.70 -5.53 -30.27
C ILE A 542 -16.16 -6.12 -31.61
N ASP A 543 -15.58 -5.65 -32.71
CA ASP A 543 -15.92 -6.05 -34.08
C ASP A 543 -14.70 -6.67 -34.78
N ASP A 544 -14.79 -7.95 -35.16
CA ASP A 544 -13.75 -8.69 -35.89
C ASP A 544 -13.97 -8.71 -37.43
N GLY A 545 -14.97 -7.96 -37.92
CA GLY A 545 -15.41 -7.94 -39.32
C GLY A 545 -16.39 -9.06 -39.69
N ILE A 546 -16.75 -9.94 -38.76
CA ILE A 546 -17.75 -11.02 -38.91
C ILE A 546 -18.76 -10.98 -37.75
N ASN A 547 -18.28 -10.81 -36.52
CA ASN A 547 -19.03 -10.80 -35.28
C ASN A 547 -18.88 -9.45 -34.59
N LYS A 548 -20.00 -8.74 -34.38
CA LYS A 548 -20.06 -7.54 -33.54
C LYS A 548 -20.55 -7.93 -32.15
N ASN A 549 -19.63 -8.00 -31.19
CA ASN A 549 -19.93 -8.28 -29.79
C ASN A 549 -20.09 -6.95 -29.05
N ILE A 550 -21.08 -6.88 -28.16
CA ILE A 550 -21.38 -5.72 -27.31
C ILE A 550 -21.31 -6.20 -25.86
N LEU A 551 -20.49 -5.54 -25.04
CA LEU A 551 -20.31 -5.84 -23.62
C LEU A 551 -20.66 -4.59 -22.80
N ASP A 552 -21.43 -4.73 -21.72
CA ASP A 552 -21.66 -3.59 -20.84
C ASP A 552 -20.37 -3.21 -20.11
N ILE A 553 -20.12 -1.91 -19.93
CA ILE A 553 -19.03 -1.45 -19.07
C ILE A 553 -19.52 -0.70 -17.84
N ILE A 554 -18.82 -0.90 -16.73
CA ILE A 554 -18.93 -0.09 -15.52
C ILE A 554 -17.72 0.83 -15.50
N ILE A 555 -17.96 2.14 -15.46
CA ILE A 555 -16.90 3.16 -15.38
C ILE A 555 -16.65 3.52 -13.92
N ASN A 556 -15.38 3.68 -13.58
CA ASN A 556 -14.90 4.07 -12.27
C ASN A 556 -14.24 5.44 -12.28
N GLU A 557 -14.49 6.24 -11.23
CA GLU A 557 -13.87 7.55 -11.06
C GLU A 557 -12.49 7.40 -10.41
N GLY A 558 -11.52 7.02 -11.25
CA GLY A 558 -10.18 6.55 -10.86
C GLY A 558 -9.42 7.48 -9.90
N ASN A 559 -8.96 6.89 -8.80
CA ASN A 559 -8.29 7.56 -7.68
C ASN A 559 -6.75 7.57 -7.79
N LEU A 560 -6.21 7.47 -9.01
CA LEU A 560 -4.76 7.54 -9.25
C LEU A 560 -4.26 8.96 -8.98
N ARG A 561 -3.58 9.14 -7.84
CA ARG A 561 -3.07 10.42 -7.33
C ARG A 561 -1.69 10.23 -6.68
N THR A 562 -0.91 11.31 -6.61
CA THR A 562 0.28 11.43 -5.74
C THR A 562 0.15 12.67 -4.86
N LYS A 563 0.78 12.67 -3.69
CA LYS A 563 0.80 13.84 -2.80
C LYS A 563 1.62 14.99 -3.40
N SER A 564 1.27 16.24 -3.14
CA SER A 564 2.20 17.37 -3.34
C SER A 564 3.36 17.41 -2.34
N ASN A 565 3.19 16.81 -1.14
CA ASN A 565 4.16 16.75 -0.05
C ASN A 565 3.88 15.49 0.81
N TRP A 566 4.90 14.79 1.31
CA TRP A 566 4.72 13.57 2.12
C TRP A 566 3.85 13.77 3.38
N ARG A 567 3.88 14.95 3.99
CA ARG A 567 3.09 15.35 5.17
C ARG A 567 1.60 15.55 4.86
N ASN A 568 1.19 15.54 3.58
CA ASN A 568 -0.21 15.74 3.19
C ASN A 568 -1.12 14.75 3.93
N SER A 569 -2.20 15.31 4.47
CA SER A 569 -3.28 14.61 5.17
C SER A 569 -4.63 15.19 4.75
N GLU A 570 -5.71 14.42 4.96
CA GLU A 570 -7.06 14.84 4.59
C GLU A 570 -7.50 16.06 5.42
N GLN A 571 -7.19 16.09 6.72
CA GLN A 571 -7.55 17.21 7.61
C GLN A 571 -6.84 18.53 7.31
N GLN A 572 -5.60 18.51 6.79
CA GLN A 572 -4.90 19.74 6.41
C GLN A 572 -5.25 20.23 4.98
N GLY A 573 -6.22 19.60 4.31
CA GLY A 573 -6.58 19.94 2.93
C GLY A 573 -5.45 19.67 1.94
N GLY A 574 -4.70 18.58 2.16
CA GLY A 574 -3.55 18.20 1.33
C GLY A 574 -3.90 18.15 -0.15
N GLN A 575 -3.03 18.69 -1.01
CA GLN A 575 -3.27 18.71 -2.44
C GLN A 575 -2.85 17.40 -3.10
N ASP A 576 -3.85 16.69 -3.62
CA ASP A 576 -3.69 15.56 -4.52
C ASP A 576 -3.29 16.06 -5.91
N LEU A 577 -2.22 15.48 -6.45
CA LEU A 577 -1.75 15.71 -7.80
C LEU A 577 -2.23 14.54 -8.68
N GLY A 578 -3.02 14.85 -9.70
CA GLY A 578 -3.47 13.88 -10.69
C GLY A 578 -2.44 13.65 -11.80
N PRO A 579 -2.78 12.81 -12.79
CA PRO A 579 -1.93 12.51 -13.94
C PRO A 579 -1.41 13.74 -14.72
N GLU A 580 -2.08 14.89 -14.61
CA GLU A 580 -1.61 16.16 -15.19
C GLU A 580 -0.24 16.61 -14.63
N PHE A 581 0.13 16.19 -13.41
CA PHE A 581 1.44 16.47 -12.82
C PHE A 581 2.61 15.93 -13.66
N VAL A 582 2.39 14.83 -14.39
CA VAL A 582 3.37 14.22 -15.32
C VAL A 582 3.04 14.46 -16.79
N GLY A 583 2.12 15.40 -17.08
CA GLY A 583 1.73 15.78 -18.44
C GLY A 583 0.71 14.84 -19.11
N LEU A 584 0.11 13.92 -18.36
CA LEU A 584 -0.94 13.03 -18.88
C LEU A 584 -2.33 13.66 -18.70
N ASN A 585 -3.26 13.36 -19.61
CA ASN A 585 -4.65 13.81 -19.50
C ASN A 585 -5.33 13.17 -18.28
N ASN A 586 -5.87 13.95 -17.36
CA ASN A 586 -6.54 13.44 -16.16
C ASN A 586 -8.01 13.04 -16.36
N PHE A 587 -8.55 13.24 -17.57
CA PHE A 587 -9.90 12.79 -17.95
C PHE A 587 -9.97 11.33 -18.44
N TYR A 588 -8.92 10.52 -18.22
CA TYR A 588 -8.98 9.07 -18.43
C TYR A 588 -9.48 8.34 -17.17
N PHE A 589 -10.58 7.59 -17.32
CA PHE A 589 -11.31 6.89 -16.26
C PHE A 589 -11.26 5.39 -16.53
N SER A 590 -11.01 4.57 -15.52
CA SER A 590 -10.97 3.11 -15.73
C SER A 590 -12.37 2.55 -15.99
N TYR A 591 -12.46 1.53 -16.84
CA TYR A 591 -13.69 0.80 -17.06
C TYR A 591 -13.45 -0.71 -16.99
N PHE A 592 -14.50 -1.44 -16.59
CA PHE A 592 -14.51 -2.89 -16.51
C PHE A 592 -15.68 -3.44 -17.32
N THR A 593 -15.47 -4.54 -18.04
CA THR A 593 -16.56 -5.26 -18.71
C THR A 593 -17.33 -6.13 -17.71
N LYS A 594 -18.66 -6.01 -17.69
CA LYS A 594 -19.52 -6.82 -16.79
C LYS A 594 -19.47 -8.29 -17.18
N GLN A 595 -19.68 -8.56 -18.48
CA GLN A 595 -19.64 -9.89 -19.09
C GLN A 595 -18.25 -10.16 -19.70
N ALA A 596 -17.77 -11.39 -19.58
CA ALA A 596 -16.58 -11.85 -20.32
C ALA A 596 -16.97 -12.39 -21.70
N ILE A 597 -16.17 -12.10 -22.73
CA ILE A 597 -16.36 -12.60 -24.10
C ILE A 597 -15.71 -13.98 -24.26
N ASP A 598 -16.46 -14.93 -24.83
CA ASP A 598 -15.92 -16.24 -25.23
C ASP A 598 -15.03 -16.04 -26.46
N ILE A 599 -13.73 -16.30 -26.29
CA ILE A 599 -12.69 -16.10 -27.29
C ILE A 599 -12.94 -16.90 -28.59
N LYS A 600 -13.73 -17.98 -28.51
CA LYS A 600 -14.12 -18.80 -29.67
C LYS A 600 -15.12 -18.09 -30.60
N LYS A 601 -15.70 -16.97 -30.15
CA LYS A 601 -16.59 -16.10 -30.93
C LYS A 601 -15.85 -14.91 -31.55
N ILE A 602 -14.51 -14.86 -31.45
CA ILE A 602 -13.66 -13.83 -32.03
C ILE A 602 -12.74 -14.48 -33.07
N ASN A 603 -12.73 -13.94 -34.29
CA ASN A 603 -11.80 -14.36 -35.33
C ASN A 603 -10.40 -13.77 -35.09
N LEU A 604 -9.55 -14.49 -34.38
CA LEU A 604 -8.17 -14.09 -34.06
C LEU A 604 -7.25 -13.89 -35.28
N ASN A 605 -7.70 -14.24 -36.49
CA ASN A 605 -7.01 -13.97 -37.75
C ASN A 605 -7.42 -12.61 -38.38
N LYS A 606 -8.19 -11.79 -37.65
CA LYS A 606 -8.66 -10.47 -38.08
C LYS A 606 -8.30 -9.38 -37.09
N ASP A 607 -8.14 -8.18 -37.63
CA ASP A 607 -7.94 -6.95 -36.89
C ASP A 607 -9.24 -6.58 -36.16
N ILE A 608 -9.16 -6.41 -34.85
CA ILE A 608 -10.30 -6.09 -34.01
C ILE A 608 -10.47 -4.58 -33.99
N LYS A 609 -11.65 -4.12 -34.38
CA LYS A 609 -12.12 -2.76 -34.17
C LYS A 609 -12.76 -2.68 -32.80
N ILE A 610 -12.31 -1.72 -31.99
CA ILE A 610 -12.94 -1.39 -30.72
C ILE A 610 -13.45 0.05 -30.79
N SER A 611 -14.66 0.25 -30.27
CA SER A 611 -15.29 1.57 -30.07
C SER A 611 -16.10 1.54 -28.79
N PHE A 612 -16.39 2.70 -28.21
CA PHE A 612 -17.36 2.82 -27.12
C PHE A 612 -18.70 3.30 -27.66
N TRP A 613 -19.79 2.85 -27.05
CA TRP A 613 -21.16 3.26 -27.36
C TRP A 613 -21.83 3.79 -26.09
N GLU A 614 -22.30 5.04 -26.13
CA GLU A 614 -23.18 5.62 -25.12
C GLU A 614 -24.62 5.53 -25.62
N ASP A 615 -25.46 4.66 -25.05
CA ASP A 615 -26.90 4.69 -25.34
C ASP A 615 -27.51 5.91 -24.62
N LYS A 616 -27.62 7.02 -25.35
CA LYS A 616 -28.05 8.32 -24.84
C LYS A 616 -29.57 8.39 -24.64
N ASN A 617 -30.29 7.50 -25.30
CA ASN A 617 -31.74 7.59 -25.49
C ASN A 617 -32.50 6.39 -24.87
N GLU A 618 -31.77 5.36 -24.44
CA GLU A 618 -32.22 4.13 -23.79
C GLU A 618 -33.03 3.16 -24.70
N ASP A 619 -32.99 3.34 -26.03
CA ASP A 619 -33.69 2.47 -26.99
C ASP A 619 -32.92 1.22 -27.45
N ASN A 620 -31.69 1.04 -26.95
CA ASN A 620 -30.79 -0.09 -27.23
C ASN A 620 -30.44 -0.27 -28.74
N LYS A 621 -30.49 0.79 -29.55
CA LYS A 621 -30.04 0.77 -30.96
C LYS A 621 -28.86 1.70 -31.16
N ILE A 622 -27.76 1.15 -31.67
CA ILE A 622 -26.57 1.92 -32.05
C ILE A 622 -26.92 2.97 -33.11
N GLN A 623 -26.69 4.23 -32.78
CA GLN A 623 -26.78 5.38 -33.69
C GLN A 623 -25.37 5.97 -33.91
N ASP A 624 -25.08 6.53 -35.08
CA ASP A 624 -23.70 6.90 -35.45
C ASP A 624 -23.11 8.02 -34.59
N ASP A 625 -23.92 8.94 -34.06
CA ASP A 625 -23.47 9.99 -33.14
C ASP A 625 -23.24 9.48 -31.70
N GLU A 626 -23.73 8.29 -31.37
CA GLU A 626 -23.55 7.62 -30.07
C GLU A 626 -22.24 6.82 -29.99
N ILE A 627 -21.53 6.63 -31.12
CA ILE A 627 -20.27 5.91 -31.15
C ILE A 627 -19.09 6.85 -30.86
N MET A 628 -18.55 6.75 -29.64
CA MET A 628 -17.28 7.36 -29.28
C MET A 628 -16.14 6.54 -29.90
N GLN A 629 -15.55 7.08 -30.96
CA GLN A 629 -14.38 6.51 -31.61
C GLN A 629 -13.13 6.66 -30.73
N ILE A 630 -12.30 5.62 -30.74
CA ILE A 630 -10.98 5.65 -30.11
C ILE A 630 -10.01 6.40 -31.02
N ASP A 631 -9.32 7.41 -30.49
CA ASP A 631 -8.13 7.97 -31.12
C ASP A 631 -7.03 6.91 -31.13
N LYS A 632 -6.87 6.26 -32.28
CA LYS A 632 -5.96 5.13 -32.44
C LYS A 632 -4.49 5.57 -32.50
N GLU A 633 -4.21 6.79 -32.96
CA GLU A 633 -2.84 7.32 -33.04
C GLU A 633 -2.33 7.60 -31.61
N ILE A 634 -3.12 8.32 -30.80
CA ILE A 634 -2.81 8.55 -29.39
C ILE A 634 -2.69 7.21 -28.64
N ALA A 635 -3.59 6.24 -28.89
CA ALA A 635 -3.52 4.92 -28.26
C ALA A 635 -2.23 4.14 -28.64
N TYR A 636 -1.87 4.12 -29.93
CA TYR A 636 -0.64 3.47 -30.40
C TYR A 636 0.62 4.12 -29.83
N HIS A 637 0.69 5.46 -29.86
CA HIS A 637 1.83 6.19 -29.30
C HIS A 637 1.94 5.99 -27.78
N ARG A 638 0.80 5.94 -27.06
CA ARG A 638 0.78 5.66 -25.63
C ARG A 638 1.24 4.23 -25.31
N TYR A 639 0.86 3.23 -26.12
CA TYR A 639 1.35 1.85 -26.00
C TYR A 639 2.88 1.76 -26.22
N LYS A 640 3.42 2.46 -27.22
CA LYS A 640 4.85 2.48 -27.52
C LYS A 640 5.70 3.33 -26.54
N ASP A 641 5.08 4.28 -25.82
CA ASP A 641 5.69 4.94 -24.64
C ASP A 641 5.71 3.99 -23.42
N ILE A 642 4.56 3.36 -23.10
CA ILE A 642 4.40 2.47 -21.95
C ILE A 642 5.31 1.23 -22.02
N LYS A 643 5.50 0.65 -23.22
CA LYS A 643 6.34 -0.55 -23.43
C LYS A 643 5.98 -1.69 -22.46
N ARG A 644 4.72 -2.12 -22.50
CA ARG A 644 4.18 -3.24 -21.71
C ARG A 644 3.24 -4.09 -22.56
N ARG A 645 3.41 -5.41 -22.55
CA ARG A 645 2.43 -6.35 -23.12
C ARG A 645 1.11 -6.32 -22.34
N ILE A 646 0.00 -6.49 -23.05
CA ILE A 646 -1.33 -6.66 -22.47
C ILE A 646 -1.69 -8.15 -22.64
N SER A 647 -1.77 -8.91 -21.54
CA SER A 647 -1.99 -10.37 -21.58
C SER A 647 -2.83 -10.85 -20.39
N ASN A 648 -3.44 -12.03 -20.53
CA ASN A 648 -4.07 -12.76 -19.41
C ASN A 648 -3.11 -13.77 -18.73
N TYR A 649 -1.80 -13.68 -19.00
CA TYR A 649 -0.80 -14.54 -18.37
C TYR A 649 -0.58 -14.16 -16.91
N ARG A 650 -0.66 -15.13 -15.99
CA ARG A 650 -0.52 -14.92 -14.56
C ARG A 650 0.42 -15.99 -14.00
N ARG A 651 1.73 -15.70 -13.96
CA ARG A 651 2.83 -16.63 -13.61
C ARG A 651 2.47 -17.61 -12.48
N LEU A 652 1.93 -17.11 -11.37
CA LEU A 652 1.61 -17.93 -10.20
C LEU A 652 0.40 -18.87 -10.41
N ILE A 653 -0.58 -18.47 -11.23
CA ILE A 653 -1.72 -19.33 -11.61
C ILE A 653 -1.28 -20.37 -12.64
N ASN A 654 -0.53 -19.96 -13.68
CA ASN A 654 0.09 -20.89 -14.65
C ASN A 654 0.96 -21.95 -13.95
N THR A 655 1.67 -21.58 -12.88
CA THR A 655 2.48 -22.51 -12.07
C THR A 655 1.61 -23.56 -11.34
N LEU A 656 0.39 -23.20 -10.91
CA LEU A 656 -0.56 -24.17 -10.34
C LEU A 656 -1.33 -24.98 -11.40
N LEU A 657 -1.57 -24.37 -12.57
CA LEU A 657 -2.48 -24.84 -13.62
C LEU A 657 -1.80 -24.76 -15.00
N PRO A 658 -0.82 -25.62 -15.29
CA PRO A 658 -0.12 -25.61 -16.57
C PRO A 658 -1.03 -26.03 -17.72
N ASN A 659 -0.69 -25.60 -18.93
CA ASN A 659 -1.46 -25.77 -20.18
C ASN A 659 -2.74 -24.92 -20.29
N ILE A 660 -2.85 -23.81 -19.55
CA ILE A 660 -3.93 -22.82 -19.76
C ILE A 660 -3.59 -21.92 -20.96
N GLN A 661 -4.63 -21.50 -21.69
CA GLN A 661 -4.44 -20.71 -22.92
C GLN A 661 -4.14 -19.25 -22.60
N THR A 662 -3.05 -18.74 -23.16
CA THR A 662 -2.63 -17.35 -23.02
C THR A 662 -2.89 -16.59 -24.31
N TYR A 663 -3.42 -15.38 -24.17
CA TYR A 663 -3.65 -14.42 -25.24
C TYR A 663 -2.92 -13.12 -24.93
N TYR A 664 -2.60 -12.35 -25.95
CA TYR A 664 -2.06 -11.01 -25.82
C TYR A 664 -2.64 -10.06 -26.85
N LEU A 665 -2.75 -8.79 -26.47
CA LEU A 665 -3.23 -7.70 -27.30
C LEU A 665 -2.05 -6.82 -27.72
N ASP A 666 -2.01 -6.47 -29.00
CA ASP A 666 -0.93 -5.71 -29.63
C ASP A 666 -1.50 -4.59 -30.51
N TYR A 667 -1.07 -3.34 -30.25
CA TYR A 667 -1.41 -2.19 -31.08
C TYR A 667 -0.41 -2.11 -32.24
N GLN A 668 -0.94 -2.25 -33.46
CA GLN A 668 -0.14 -2.24 -34.69
C GLN A 668 -0.38 -0.96 -35.48
N ARG A 669 0.65 -0.57 -36.24
CA ARG A 669 0.57 0.41 -37.32
C ARG A 669 0.77 -0.35 -38.62
N ASP A 670 -0.16 -0.22 -39.56
CA ASP A 670 0.03 -0.69 -40.92
C ASP A 670 1.17 0.10 -41.59
N GLN A 671 2.06 -0.62 -42.26
CA GLN A 671 3.21 -0.05 -42.96
C GLN A 671 3.01 0.02 -44.47
N GLU A 672 1.96 -0.61 -45.01
CA GLU A 672 1.67 -0.62 -46.46
C GLU A 672 0.84 0.60 -46.89
N SER A 673 0.09 1.22 -45.97
CA SER A 673 -0.59 2.49 -46.25
C SER A 673 0.39 3.68 -46.29
N THR A 674 0.64 4.16 -47.50
CA THR A 674 1.55 5.29 -47.79
C THR A 674 0.89 6.68 -47.74
N LYS A 675 -0.41 6.77 -47.40
CA LYS A 675 -1.15 8.05 -47.34
C LYS A 675 -1.72 8.39 -45.97
N ASP A 676 -2.37 7.43 -45.32
CA ASP A 676 -2.86 7.56 -43.94
C ASP A 676 -2.55 6.25 -43.19
N PRO A 677 -1.66 6.24 -42.18
CA PRO A 677 -1.26 5.01 -41.51
C PRO A 677 -2.41 4.45 -40.68
N GLU A 678 -3.04 3.37 -41.14
CA GLU A 678 -4.07 2.70 -40.35
C GLU A 678 -3.45 2.07 -39.10
N PHE A 679 -3.99 2.46 -37.95
CA PHE A 679 -3.69 1.80 -36.67
C PHE A 679 -4.76 0.75 -36.39
N THR A 680 -4.34 -0.43 -35.91
CA THR A 680 -5.25 -1.55 -35.62
C THR A 680 -4.86 -2.25 -34.32
N ILE A 681 -5.81 -3.01 -33.78
CA ILE A 681 -5.63 -3.76 -32.53
C ILE A 681 -5.79 -5.24 -32.87
N LYS A 682 -4.78 -6.06 -32.54
CA LYS A 682 -4.82 -7.50 -32.79
C LYS A 682 -4.74 -8.25 -31.47
N LEU A 683 -5.77 -9.07 -31.21
CA LEU A 683 -5.77 -10.06 -30.13
C LEU A 683 -5.22 -11.37 -30.70
N LYS A 684 -4.10 -11.82 -30.16
CA LYS A 684 -3.34 -12.96 -30.67
C LYS A 684 -3.30 -14.06 -29.62
N TYR A 685 -3.45 -15.30 -30.06
CA TYR A 685 -3.12 -16.47 -29.24
C TYR A 685 -1.60 -16.56 -29.08
N TYR A 686 -1.13 -16.71 -27.85
CA TYR A 686 0.30 -16.89 -27.53
C TYR A 686 0.65 -18.38 -27.53
N GLY A 687 -0.11 -19.18 -26.79
CA GLY A 687 0.17 -20.59 -26.60
C GLY A 687 -0.55 -21.20 -25.40
N LYS A 688 -0.09 -22.39 -25.02
CA LYS A 688 -0.39 -23.05 -23.75
C LYS A 688 0.88 -23.03 -22.91
N ILE A 689 0.76 -22.53 -21.68
CA ILE A 689 1.84 -22.43 -20.69
C ILE A 689 1.39 -23.20 -19.45
#